data_AF-A0A0E0RJ36-F1
#
_entry.id   AF-A0A0E0RJ36-F1
#
_cell.length_a   1.000
_cell.length_b   1.000
_cell.length_c   1.000
_cell.angle_alpha   90.00
_cell.angle_beta   90.00
_cell.angle_gamma   90.00
#
_symmetry.space_group_name_H-M   'P 1'
#
loop_
_entity.id
_entity.type
_entity.pdbx_description
1 polymer ?
#
loop_
_entity_poly.entity_id
_entity_poly.type
_entity_poly.pdbx_seq_one_letter_code
_entity_poly.pdbx_strand_id
1 'polypeptide(L)'
;MRFLIMAAIRWVVLAYIVVIGCATIARGDEQPLSRIAIERATVAAVDSASVKAQPTVLGLKGQSSDWVVVEFSHPKPSNDDWIGVFSPSGFSSEICQPEYYGDLPPYLCTSPIKFQYANFNNADYNRSGKGLLRLQLINQREDFSFALFSGGLSAPKLIAISNKVSFQNPKAPVYPRLAQGKSWNEMTVTWTSGYSIKEAIPFVEWGHKGGNQMLSPAGTLTFSRNSMCGSPARTVGWRDPGYIHTSFLKELWPDSLYTYRLGHRLLDGTHIWSKSYSFRASPYPGQDSVQRVVIFGDMGKAEIDGSDEYGNYEQASLYTTNQLIKELDSIDMVIHIGDLSYANGYLSQWDQFTQQIEPIASTVPYMIGSGNHERDWPGSGSFYGHNDSGGECGVPTQTMFYVPAENRAKLWYSTDYGMFRFCIADTEQDWRPGTEQYKFIEQCLSSVDRSKQPWLIFLAHRVLGYSSASWYEIMMGSYGEPMGRDGLEELWQKYKVDLAVFGHIHSYERTCPIYQNRCVQDGSNLYTGQFNATTHVIVGGGGAMLSPFRATVPYWSFFRDYDFGFSKLTALNHSTLLFEYKKSRDGKVYDHFTISRDYRDIMACSIDNCPRTTLASHTNFDSNLKRRSMIRLWVVVTWLVLWAAAAVHPGEQPLSRIAVERMVLAVNESAHVRASPLVLGLKGETNEWVEVEFFNPNPSNTDWVGVFSPADFSSAICEAYGVPQYYPMLCTAPIKYQYANFNNNGYSKSGKGKLKLQLINQREDFSFALFSGGLENPKLVAVSNKIAFANPKAPVYPRLAQGKSWNEMTVTWTSGYDFKEAVPFVEWGAKGGQRVLSPAGTLTFDRNSMCGAPARTVGWRHPGYIHTSYLKELWPDSLLGHRLPNGTHIWSKSYSFKASPYPGQDSVQRVVIFGDMGKAEADGSNEFNDFQPGSLNTTYQIIRDLKNIDMVVHIGDICYANGYLSQWDQFTAQIEPIASTVPYMIGMGNHERDWPGTGSFYGNLDSGGECGVPAQTVFYTPAENRAKLWYATDYGMFRFCIANTEEDWRPGTEQYKFIEQCLSSVDRQKQPWLIFLAHRVLGYSSCTFYEEEGTFEEPMGRESLQELWQKYKVDLAFYGHVHNYERTCPVYQNKCVVSGSDHYSGPFTATTHVVVGGAGAGTSDSEFTTSNIKWSYYRDFDYGFVKLTALNHSSLLFEYKKSSDGNVYDHFTISRDYRDILACSIDNCPRTTLAT
;
A
#
# COMPACT_ATOMS: atom_id res chain seq x y z
N MET A 1 96.05 -27.66 -17.50
CA MET A 1 95.74 -27.13 -18.86
C MET A 1 95.00 -28.23 -19.60
N ARG A 2 93.84 -27.99 -20.22
CA ARG A 2 92.81 -26.98 -19.91
C ARG A 2 91.48 -27.54 -20.50
N PHE A 3 90.33 -27.55 -19.82
CA PHE A 3 89.74 -26.62 -18.83
C PHE A 3 89.51 -25.23 -19.49
N LEU A 4 88.59 -24.38 -19.05
CA LEU A 4 87.84 -24.28 -17.80
C LEU A 4 86.32 -24.24 -18.10
N ILE A 5 85.39 -24.62 -17.20
CA ILE A 5 85.40 -25.40 -15.94
C ILE A 5 83.92 -25.88 -15.78
N MET A 6 83.59 -27.17 -15.54
CA MET A 6 83.71 -27.97 -14.30
C MET A 6 82.63 -27.63 -13.25
N ALA A 7 82.22 -28.63 -12.45
CA ALA A 7 81.30 -28.57 -11.30
C ALA A 7 79.82 -28.23 -11.64
N ALA A 8 78.81 -28.73 -10.93
CA ALA A 8 78.73 -29.73 -9.85
C ALA A 8 77.30 -30.32 -9.89
N ILE A 9 77.10 -31.64 -9.82
CA ILE A 9 76.85 -32.37 -8.55
C ILE A 9 75.67 -31.75 -7.78
N ARG A 10 74.46 -32.32 -7.92
CA ARG A 10 74.01 -33.46 -7.08
C ARG A 10 74.05 -33.17 -5.57
N TRP A 11 73.36 -32.14 -5.11
CA TRP A 11 72.86 -32.03 -3.74
C TRP A 11 71.42 -31.50 -3.75
N VAL A 12 70.43 -32.18 -3.17
CA VAL A 12 70.35 -33.63 -2.95
C VAL A 12 68.88 -34.06 -3.05
N VAL A 13 68.61 -35.22 -3.67
CA VAL A 13 67.37 -35.97 -3.43
C VAL A 13 67.68 -36.95 -2.30
N LEU A 14 66.79 -37.03 -1.30
CA LEU A 14 66.94 -37.78 -0.04
C LEU A 14 68.06 -37.29 0.92
N ALA A 15 67.80 -36.18 1.60
CA ALA A 15 68.14 -35.95 3.03
C ALA A 15 67.42 -34.68 3.52
N TYR A 16 66.35 -34.70 4.31
CA TYR A 16 65.68 -35.80 4.98
C TYR A 16 64.35 -36.19 4.31
N ILE A 17 64.25 -37.48 3.97
CA ILE A 17 63.12 -38.30 4.42
C ILE A 17 63.40 -38.67 5.88
N VAL A 18 62.38 -38.59 6.73
CA VAL A 18 62.01 -39.46 7.88
C VAL A 18 60.83 -38.74 8.56
N VAL A 19 59.62 -39.27 8.81
CA VAL A 19 58.89 -40.57 8.63
C VAL A 19 57.39 -40.21 8.86
N ILE A 20 56.28 -40.73 8.29
CA ILE A 20 55.82 -41.70 7.25
C ILE A 20 54.35 -41.27 6.92
N GLY A 21 53.67 -41.63 5.82
CA GLY A 21 53.97 -42.43 4.63
C GLY A 21 52.77 -43.30 4.16
N CYS A 22 52.85 -43.86 2.94
CA CYS A 22 52.07 -44.98 2.37
C CYS A 22 50.61 -44.83 1.81
N ALA A 23 50.50 -45.19 0.51
CA ALA A 23 49.66 -46.28 -0.05
C ALA A 23 48.19 -46.06 -0.53
N THR A 24 48.05 -45.76 -1.83
CA THR A 24 47.37 -46.59 -2.89
C THR A 24 46.06 -47.38 -2.67
N ILE A 25 45.12 -47.13 -3.60
CA ILE A 25 44.32 -48.09 -4.41
C ILE A 25 42.95 -48.63 -3.92
N ALA A 26 42.00 -48.61 -4.86
CA ALA A 26 40.79 -49.42 -5.06
C ALA A 26 39.46 -49.10 -4.36
N ARG A 27 38.41 -49.46 -5.12
CA ARG A 27 36.97 -49.48 -4.85
C ARG A 27 36.57 -50.01 -3.46
N GLY A 28 35.47 -49.42 -2.97
CA GLY A 28 34.43 -50.15 -2.23
C GLY A 28 34.64 -50.18 -0.73
N ASP A 29 33.81 -49.41 -0.01
CA ASP A 29 32.79 -50.00 0.85
C ASP A 29 31.78 -48.91 1.27
N GLU A 30 30.55 -49.33 1.57
CA GLU A 30 29.70 -48.55 2.46
C GLU A 30 30.27 -48.68 3.88
N GLN A 31 30.60 -47.56 4.53
CA GLN A 31 30.86 -47.54 5.97
C GLN A 31 29.95 -46.52 6.65
N PRO A 32 29.28 -46.87 7.77
CA PRO A 32 28.06 -46.18 8.17
C PRO A 32 28.27 -45.26 9.37
N LEU A 33 27.25 -44.43 9.61
CA LEU A 33 26.82 -43.89 10.91
C LEU A 33 27.88 -43.69 12.02
N SER A 34 28.00 -42.42 12.42
CA SER A 34 27.94 -41.90 13.81
C SER A 34 29.08 -40.91 14.13
N ARG A 35 28.90 -39.91 15.01
CA ARG A 35 27.88 -39.75 16.06
C ARG A 35 27.21 -38.38 16.08
N ILE A 36 25.87 -38.41 16.03
CA ILE A 36 24.99 -37.84 17.06
C ILE A 36 25.30 -36.39 17.47
N ALA A 37 24.59 -35.46 16.83
CA ALA A 37 24.05 -34.29 17.51
C ALA A 37 22.58 -34.54 17.86
N ILE A 38 22.29 -35.60 18.63
CA ILE A 38 21.00 -35.69 19.34
C ILE A 38 21.09 -34.76 20.56
N GLU A 39 21.06 -33.45 20.28
CA GLU A 39 20.12 -32.61 20.99
C GLU A 39 18.75 -33.30 20.80
N ARG A 40 18.09 -33.70 21.88
CA ARG A 40 16.71 -34.17 21.75
C ARG A 40 15.88 -32.96 21.32
N ALA A 41 15.50 -32.94 20.04
CA ALA A 41 14.16 -32.49 19.71
C ALA A 41 13.22 -33.30 20.61
N THR A 42 12.77 -32.70 21.70
CA THR A 42 11.80 -33.30 22.60
C THR A 42 10.50 -33.34 21.85
N VAL A 43 10.30 -34.46 21.15
CA VAL A 43 9.01 -34.89 20.61
C VAL A 43 8.06 -34.92 21.80
N ALA A 44 7.38 -33.80 22.00
CA ALA A 44 6.25 -33.65 22.89
C ALA A 44 5.03 -34.25 22.20
N ALA A 45 5.17 -35.50 21.75
CA ALA A 45 4.07 -36.42 21.61
C ALA A 45 3.52 -36.62 23.03
N VAL A 46 2.67 -35.69 23.46
CA VAL A 46 1.72 -35.93 24.53
C VAL A 46 0.90 -37.13 24.06
N ASP A 47 0.87 -38.24 24.79
CA ASP A 47 0.34 -39.54 24.31
C ASP A 47 -1.14 -39.53 23.87
N SER A 48 -1.83 -38.39 24.00
CA SER A 48 -3.20 -38.13 23.56
C SER A 48 -3.33 -37.00 22.51
N ALA A 49 -2.22 -36.54 21.91
CA ALA A 49 -2.21 -35.67 20.74
C ALA A 49 -2.33 -36.47 19.44
N SER A 50 -2.99 -35.91 18.42
CA SER A 50 -3.16 -36.58 17.12
C SER A 50 -3.43 -35.62 15.96
N VAL A 51 -3.10 -36.06 14.75
CA VAL A 51 -3.54 -35.48 13.47
C VAL A 51 -4.02 -36.63 12.58
N LYS A 52 -5.08 -36.42 11.80
CA LYS A 52 -5.64 -37.40 10.87
C LYS A 52 -6.17 -36.69 9.63
N ALA A 53 -5.83 -37.20 8.46
CA ALA A 53 -6.18 -36.58 7.18
C ALA A 53 -7.04 -37.53 6.33
N GLN A 54 -8.18 -37.04 5.84
CA GLN A 54 -9.17 -37.84 5.09
C GLN A 54 -9.72 -37.04 3.89
N PRO A 55 -9.97 -37.67 2.72
CA PRO A 55 -9.66 -39.06 2.39
C PRO A 55 -8.15 -39.30 2.19
N THR A 56 -7.72 -40.56 2.22
CA THR A 56 -6.30 -40.95 2.04
C THR A 56 -5.85 -41.00 0.59
N VAL A 57 -6.80 -41.09 -0.36
CA VAL A 57 -6.55 -41.10 -1.80
C VAL A 57 -7.35 -40.00 -2.48
N LEU A 58 -6.66 -39.12 -3.20
CA LEU A 58 -7.19 -37.95 -3.90
C LEU A 58 -7.24 -38.17 -5.42
N GLY A 59 -7.99 -37.34 -6.13
CA GLY A 59 -7.98 -37.37 -7.60
C GLY A 59 -8.70 -38.58 -8.22
N LEU A 60 -9.60 -39.24 -7.47
CA LEU A 60 -10.26 -40.50 -7.89
C LEU A 60 -11.12 -40.42 -9.16
N LYS A 61 -11.36 -39.22 -9.72
CA LYS A 61 -12.04 -39.00 -11.02
C LYS A 61 -11.10 -38.32 -12.04
N GLY A 62 -9.80 -38.33 -11.78
CA GLY A 62 -8.78 -37.64 -12.58
C GLY A 62 -8.59 -36.15 -12.27
N GLN A 63 -9.19 -35.62 -11.19
CA GLN A 63 -8.98 -34.22 -10.80
C GLN A 63 -7.55 -33.97 -10.28
N SER A 64 -6.95 -32.87 -10.74
CA SER A 64 -5.60 -32.41 -10.37
C SER A 64 -5.56 -31.58 -9.08
N SER A 65 -6.70 -31.20 -8.51
CA SER A 65 -6.80 -30.71 -7.13
C SER A 65 -7.98 -31.35 -6.41
N ASP A 66 -7.89 -31.50 -5.08
CA ASP A 66 -8.90 -32.17 -4.26
C ASP A 66 -8.91 -31.65 -2.82
N TRP A 67 -10.01 -31.84 -2.10
CA TRP A 67 -10.17 -31.35 -0.72
C TRP A 67 -9.85 -32.44 0.32
N VAL A 68 -8.95 -32.12 1.24
CA VAL A 68 -8.63 -32.91 2.43
C VAL A 68 -9.24 -32.27 3.66
N VAL A 69 -9.82 -33.09 4.53
CA VAL A 69 -10.18 -32.73 5.89
C VAL A 69 -9.08 -33.21 6.83
N VAL A 70 -8.49 -32.29 7.58
CA VAL A 70 -7.44 -32.56 8.57
C VAL A 70 -8.02 -32.33 9.96
N GLU A 71 -8.30 -33.42 10.66
CA GLU A 71 -8.78 -33.45 12.04
C GLU A 71 -7.56 -33.52 12.98
N PHE A 72 -7.51 -32.71 14.03
CA PHE A 72 -6.40 -32.71 14.99
C PHE A 72 -6.85 -32.45 16.43
N SER A 73 -6.02 -32.92 17.36
CA SER A 73 -6.24 -32.82 18.80
C SER A 73 -4.92 -32.57 19.52
N HIS A 74 -4.82 -31.51 20.32
CA HIS A 74 -3.71 -31.20 21.20
C HIS A 74 -4.23 -31.12 22.65
N PRO A 75 -3.70 -31.90 23.62
CA PRO A 75 -4.15 -31.84 25.01
C PRO A 75 -3.75 -30.56 25.78
N LYS A 76 -2.94 -29.69 25.18
CA LYS A 76 -2.44 -28.42 25.73
C LYS A 76 -2.43 -27.34 24.64
N PRO A 77 -3.60 -27.01 24.06
CA PRO A 77 -3.67 -26.15 22.89
C PRO A 77 -3.14 -24.74 23.17
N SER A 78 -2.53 -24.13 22.16
CA SER A 78 -2.07 -22.75 22.19
C SER A 78 -2.55 -21.97 20.97
N ASN A 79 -2.63 -20.64 21.07
CA ASN A 79 -3.00 -19.75 19.96
C ASN A 79 -1.99 -19.80 18.80
N ASP A 80 -0.75 -20.19 19.09
CA ASP A 80 0.36 -20.30 18.14
C ASP A 80 0.61 -21.76 17.69
N ASP A 81 -0.33 -22.67 17.95
CA ASP A 81 -0.33 -23.99 17.33
C ASP A 81 -0.70 -23.88 15.84
N TRP A 82 -0.07 -24.68 14.98
CA TRP A 82 -0.30 -24.64 13.53
C TRP A 82 -0.12 -26.00 12.85
N ILE A 83 -0.84 -26.21 11.74
CA ILE A 83 -0.75 -27.38 10.88
C ILE A 83 0.10 -27.01 9.65
N GLY A 84 1.22 -27.73 9.44
CA GLY A 84 2.00 -27.68 8.22
C GLY A 84 1.62 -28.81 7.26
N VAL A 85 1.58 -28.51 5.95
CA VAL A 85 1.39 -29.47 4.85
C VAL A 85 2.74 -29.79 4.23
N PHE A 86 3.18 -31.04 4.24
CA PHE A 86 4.50 -31.44 3.72
C PHE A 86 4.35 -32.43 2.57
N SER A 87 5.13 -32.22 1.50
CA SER A 87 5.26 -33.16 0.38
C SER A 87 6.69 -33.11 -0.18
N PRO A 88 7.51 -34.18 -0.07
CA PRO A 88 7.15 -35.53 0.37
C PRO A 88 6.68 -35.61 1.83
N SER A 89 5.88 -36.64 2.14
CA SER A 89 5.40 -36.88 3.51
C SER A 89 6.50 -37.25 4.52
N GLY A 90 7.68 -37.64 4.05
CA GLY A 90 8.87 -37.93 4.85
C GLY A 90 9.73 -36.68 5.06
N PHE A 91 9.18 -35.67 5.72
CA PHE A 91 9.84 -34.39 5.99
C PHE A 91 10.75 -34.45 7.23
N SER A 92 11.76 -33.58 7.31
CA SER A 92 12.47 -33.30 8.57
C SER A 92 11.81 -32.15 9.31
N SER A 93 11.50 -32.37 10.59
CA SER A 93 11.02 -31.33 11.52
C SER A 93 12.15 -30.68 12.32
N GLU A 94 13.41 -30.90 11.94
CA GLU A 94 14.57 -30.25 12.58
C GLU A 94 14.64 -28.77 12.19
N ILE A 95 15.16 -27.94 13.10
CA ILE A 95 15.38 -26.51 12.82
C ILE A 95 16.65 -26.36 11.98
N CYS A 96 16.52 -25.91 10.74
CA CYS A 96 17.65 -25.47 9.94
C CYS A 96 17.80 -23.96 10.16
N GLN A 97 18.95 -23.54 10.67
CA GLN A 97 19.23 -22.11 10.85
C GLN A 97 19.24 -21.40 9.48
N PRO A 98 18.69 -20.19 9.37
CA PRO A 98 18.73 -19.42 8.14
C PRO A 98 20.18 -19.13 7.74
N GLU A 99 20.53 -19.35 6.48
CA GLU A 99 21.86 -19.05 5.92
C GLU A 99 21.95 -17.56 5.53
N TYR A 100 20.81 -16.93 5.22
CA TYR A 100 20.70 -15.52 4.83
C TYR A 100 19.59 -14.80 5.59
N TYR A 101 19.74 -13.48 5.76
CA TYR A 101 18.81 -12.61 6.50
C TYR A 101 17.40 -12.50 5.86
N GLY A 102 17.20 -13.08 4.67
CA GLY A 102 15.91 -13.14 3.96
C GLY A 102 15.26 -14.53 3.93
N ASP A 103 15.87 -15.57 4.50
CA ASP A 103 15.19 -16.85 4.70
C ASP A 103 14.01 -16.64 5.69
N LEU A 104 12.81 -17.12 5.34
CA LEU A 104 11.58 -16.86 6.10
C LEU A 104 11.25 -17.99 7.11
N PRO A 105 10.57 -17.69 8.24
CA PRO A 105 9.98 -18.71 9.10
C PRO A 105 8.76 -19.37 8.43
N PRO A 106 8.45 -20.64 8.72
CA PRO A 106 9.11 -21.50 9.70
C PRO A 106 10.43 -22.09 9.24
N TYR A 107 11.43 -22.07 10.12
CA TYR A 107 12.83 -22.46 9.84
C TYR A 107 13.06 -23.98 9.89
N LEU A 108 12.25 -24.76 9.16
CA LEU A 108 12.34 -26.22 9.13
C LEU A 108 13.31 -26.69 8.03
N CYS A 109 14.07 -27.76 8.31
CA CYS A 109 14.95 -28.43 7.34
C CYS A 109 14.20 -29.08 6.16
N THR A 110 12.87 -29.11 6.19
CA THR A 110 12.02 -29.33 5.02
C THR A 110 10.91 -28.30 5.08
N SER A 111 10.90 -27.34 4.16
CA SER A 111 9.83 -26.36 4.07
C SER A 111 8.48 -27.04 3.83
N PRO A 112 7.41 -26.72 4.60
CA PRO A 112 6.06 -27.07 4.21
C PRO A 112 5.69 -26.41 2.88
N ILE A 113 4.77 -27.04 2.15
CA ILE A 113 4.13 -26.49 0.96
C ILE A 113 3.33 -25.24 1.35
N LYS A 114 2.56 -25.36 2.44
CA LYS A 114 1.75 -24.32 3.06
C LYS A 114 1.42 -24.71 4.50
N PHE A 115 0.94 -23.77 5.28
CA PHE A 115 0.58 -23.95 6.68
C PHE A 115 -0.71 -23.19 7.03
N GLN A 116 -1.26 -23.43 8.22
CA GLN A 116 -2.37 -22.65 8.78
C GLN A 116 -2.45 -22.85 10.29
N TYR A 117 -2.81 -21.81 11.04
CA TYR A 117 -3.00 -21.86 12.48
C TYR A 117 -4.15 -22.80 12.87
N ALA A 118 -3.97 -23.51 13.98
CA ALA A 118 -4.90 -24.51 14.49
C ALA A 118 -6.28 -23.93 14.89
N ASN A 119 -6.33 -22.62 15.17
CA ASN A 119 -7.54 -21.87 15.51
C ASN A 119 -8.28 -21.27 14.28
N PHE A 120 -7.70 -21.35 13.06
CA PHE A 120 -8.34 -20.84 11.84
C PHE A 120 -9.66 -21.60 11.57
N ASN A 121 -10.78 -20.87 11.54
CA ASN A 121 -12.15 -21.42 11.54
C ASN A 121 -12.49 -22.38 12.70
N ASN A 122 -11.68 -22.39 13.78
CA ASN A 122 -11.80 -23.29 14.93
C ASN A 122 -11.75 -22.50 16.25
N ALA A 123 -12.76 -21.65 16.48
CA ALA A 123 -12.77 -20.69 17.60
C ALA A 123 -12.64 -21.30 19.01
N ASP A 124 -13.11 -22.53 19.23
CA ASP A 124 -12.98 -23.26 20.51
C ASP A 124 -11.70 -24.12 20.60
N TYR A 125 -10.75 -24.03 19.65
CA TYR A 125 -9.50 -24.82 19.67
C TYR A 125 -8.75 -24.69 21.00
N ASN A 126 -8.54 -23.46 21.47
CA ASN A 126 -7.85 -23.11 22.72
C ASN A 126 -8.50 -23.69 24.00
N ARG A 127 -9.74 -24.16 23.93
CA ARG A 127 -10.49 -24.74 25.07
C ARG A 127 -10.69 -26.24 24.94
N SER A 128 -10.97 -26.70 23.73
CA SER A 128 -11.32 -28.09 23.43
C SER A 128 -10.11 -28.96 23.11
N GLY A 129 -8.99 -28.33 22.74
CA GLY A 129 -7.82 -28.98 22.16
C GLY A 129 -8.02 -29.41 20.71
N LYS A 130 -9.21 -29.23 20.11
CA LYS A 130 -9.61 -29.91 18.88
C LYS A 130 -9.91 -28.93 17.77
N GLY A 131 -9.46 -29.28 16.56
CA GLY A 131 -9.73 -28.49 15.36
C GLY A 131 -9.84 -29.35 14.12
N LEU A 132 -10.40 -28.73 13.08
CA LEU A 132 -10.62 -29.32 11.77
C LEU A 132 -10.31 -28.26 10.70
N LEU A 133 -9.29 -28.51 9.89
CA LEU A 133 -9.00 -27.71 8.70
C LEU A 133 -9.52 -28.41 7.45
N ARG A 134 -10.00 -27.62 6.49
CA ARG A 134 -10.37 -28.08 5.15
C ARG A 134 -9.39 -27.45 4.18
N LEU A 135 -8.50 -28.25 3.62
CA LEU A 135 -7.40 -27.79 2.79
C LEU A 135 -7.56 -28.36 1.38
N GLN A 136 -7.44 -27.54 0.35
CA GLN A 136 -7.31 -27.99 -1.03
C GLN A 136 -5.83 -28.33 -1.28
N LEU A 137 -5.57 -29.55 -1.75
CA LEU A 137 -4.27 -29.94 -2.25
C LEU A 137 -4.28 -29.99 -3.77
N ILE A 138 -3.14 -29.66 -4.37
CA ILE A 138 -2.86 -29.82 -5.81
C ILE A 138 -1.99 -31.08 -6.02
N ASN A 139 -2.15 -31.75 -7.15
CA ASN A 139 -1.32 -32.87 -7.54
C ASN A 139 0.01 -32.35 -8.08
N GLN A 140 1.00 -32.26 -7.21
CA GLN A 140 2.35 -31.80 -7.52
C GLN A 140 3.37 -32.92 -7.28
N ARG A 141 3.06 -34.14 -7.75
CA ARG A 141 3.86 -35.36 -7.58
C ARG A 141 3.70 -35.98 -6.18
N GLU A 142 4.72 -35.87 -5.34
CA GLU A 142 4.93 -36.72 -4.15
C GLU A 142 3.76 -36.75 -3.14
N ASP A 143 3.76 -37.79 -2.30
CA ASP A 143 2.75 -37.94 -1.24
C ASP A 143 2.82 -36.84 -0.16
N PHE A 144 1.77 -36.75 0.65
CA PHE A 144 1.55 -35.69 1.62
C PHE A 144 1.44 -36.23 3.05
N SER A 145 1.95 -35.45 4.01
CA SER A 145 1.61 -35.56 5.43
C SER A 145 1.27 -34.19 6.00
N PHE A 146 0.51 -34.20 7.10
CA PHE A 146 0.13 -33.02 7.84
C PHE A 146 0.71 -33.13 9.25
N ALA A 147 1.34 -32.07 9.75
CA ALA A 147 1.98 -32.10 11.06
C ALA A 147 1.56 -30.90 11.89
N LEU A 148 1.20 -31.18 13.15
CA LEU A 148 0.84 -30.18 14.15
C LEU A 148 2.09 -29.75 14.90
N PHE A 149 2.30 -28.44 14.97
CA PHE A 149 3.35 -27.79 15.74
C PHE A 149 2.75 -26.88 16.81
N SER A 150 3.56 -26.55 17.81
CA SER A 150 3.30 -25.56 18.86
C SER A 150 4.52 -24.65 19.03
N GLY A 151 4.36 -23.44 19.58
CA GLY A 151 5.46 -22.45 19.68
C GLY A 151 5.61 -21.55 18.44
N GLY A 152 4.55 -21.43 17.63
CA GLY A 152 4.50 -20.54 16.47
C GLY A 152 5.42 -20.96 15.32
N LEU A 153 5.55 -20.07 14.33
CA LEU A 153 6.41 -20.28 13.16
C LEU A 153 7.90 -20.05 13.49
N SER A 154 8.22 -19.27 14.52
CA SER A 154 9.60 -18.88 14.87
C SER A 154 10.35 -19.91 15.73
N ALA A 155 9.65 -20.68 16.57
CA ALA A 155 10.23 -21.73 17.41
C ALA A 155 9.42 -23.05 17.39
N PRO A 156 9.10 -23.60 16.20
CA PRO A 156 8.11 -24.65 16.03
C PRO A 156 8.56 -25.98 16.64
N LYS A 157 7.70 -26.56 17.48
CA LYS A 157 7.90 -27.85 18.15
C LYS A 157 6.89 -28.85 17.62
N LEU A 158 7.36 -29.91 16.98
CA LEU A 158 6.51 -30.98 16.45
C LEU A 158 5.75 -31.69 17.59
N ILE A 159 4.43 -31.73 17.48
CA ILE A 159 3.51 -32.38 18.42
C ILE A 159 3.02 -33.73 17.89
N ALA A 160 2.54 -33.77 16.64
CA ALA A 160 1.97 -34.98 16.02
C ALA A 160 2.00 -34.91 14.48
N ILE A 161 2.06 -36.08 13.82
CA ILE A 161 2.02 -36.23 12.35
C ILE A 161 0.81 -37.10 11.96
N SER A 162 0.19 -36.80 10.82
CA SER A 162 -0.94 -37.54 10.26
C SER A 162 -0.56 -38.86 9.61
N ASN A 163 -1.59 -39.65 9.26
CA ASN A 163 -1.48 -40.61 8.17
C ASN A 163 -1.05 -39.92 6.86
N LYS A 164 -0.41 -40.68 5.96
CA LYS A 164 -0.14 -40.23 4.59
C LYS A 164 -1.44 -40.01 3.80
N VAL A 165 -1.38 -39.10 2.83
CA VAL A 165 -2.39 -38.86 1.80
C VAL A 165 -1.68 -38.76 0.44
N SER A 166 -2.27 -39.26 -0.64
CA SER A 166 -1.67 -39.13 -1.98
C SER A 166 -2.73 -39.09 -3.09
N PHE A 167 -2.38 -38.57 -4.26
CA PHE A 167 -3.25 -38.68 -5.44
C PHE A 167 -3.22 -40.11 -6.00
N GLN A 168 -4.30 -40.55 -6.63
CA GLN A 168 -4.40 -41.89 -7.24
C GLN A 168 -3.30 -42.13 -8.29
N ASN A 169 -2.88 -41.07 -9.00
CA ASN A 169 -1.66 -41.07 -9.78
C ASN A 169 -0.83 -39.80 -9.45
N PRO A 170 0.18 -39.91 -8.58
CA PRO A 170 1.15 -38.84 -8.30
C PRO A 170 1.84 -38.32 -9.57
N LYS A 171 2.13 -39.20 -10.52
CA LYS A 171 2.95 -38.89 -11.69
C LYS A 171 2.15 -38.31 -12.87
N ALA A 172 0.84 -38.09 -12.72
CA ALA A 172 -0.05 -37.68 -13.80
C ALA A 172 0.41 -36.40 -14.55
N PRO A 173 0.13 -36.27 -15.86
CA PRO A 173 0.38 -35.04 -16.60
C PRO A 173 -0.61 -33.93 -16.21
N VAL A 174 -0.10 -32.81 -15.70
CA VAL A 174 -0.87 -31.73 -15.08
C VAL A 174 -0.41 -30.33 -15.54
N TYR A 175 -1.30 -29.34 -15.37
CA TYR A 175 -1.06 -27.91 -15.55
C TYR A 175 -0.43 -27.54 -16.90
N PRO A 176 -1.06 -27.89 -18.05
CA PRO A 176 -0.55 -27.44 -19.33
C PRO A 176 -0.70 -25.92 -19.49
N ARG A 177 0.36 -25.30 -19.97
CA ARG A 177 0.44 -23.89 -20.35
C ARG A 177 0.84 -23.81 -21.82
N LEU A 178 0.10 -22.99 -22.56
CA LEU A 178 0.29 -22.69 -23.97
C LEU A 178 1.23 -21.50 -24.11
N ALA A 179 2.15 -21.56 -25.06
CA ALA A 179 2.94 -20.41 -25.47
C ALA A 179 3.20 -20.47 -26.98
N GLN A 180 3.22 -19.32 -27.64
CA GLN A 180 3.47 -19.25 -29.08
C GLN A 180 4.87 -19.80 -29.41
N GLY A 181 4.95 -20.56 -30.50
CA GLY A 181 6.19 -21.18 -30.96
C GLY A 181 7.08 -20.23 -31.75
N LYS A 182 8.08 -20.80 -32.45
CA LYS A 182 9.04 -20.05 -33.28
C LYS A 182 8.46 -19.57 -34.62
N SER A 183 7.16 -19.76 -34.84
CA SER A 183 6.42 -19.35 -36.04
C SER A 183 4.96 -19.13 -35.68
N TRP A 184 4.27 -18.24 -36.41
CA TRP A 184 2.86 -17.89 -36.15
C TRP A 184 1.91 -19.11 -36.21
N ASN A 185 2.26 -20.12 -37.02
CA ASN A 185 1.53 -21.38 -37.16
C ASN A 185 2.05 -22.51 -36.26
N GLU A 186 2.77 -22.15 -35.16
CA GLU A 186 3.24 -23.08 -34.14
C GLU A 186 2.75 -22.66 -32.75
N MET A 187 2.10 -23.59 -32.04
CA MET A 187 1.77 -23.46 -30.62
C MET A 187 2.58 -24.48 -29.83
N THR A 188 3.08 -24.11 -28.67
CA THR A 188 3.70 -25.06 -27.74
C THR A 188 2.73 -25.43 -26.63
N VAL A 189 2.75 -26.69 -26.22
CA VAL A 189 2.06 -27.19 -25.01
C VAL A 189 3.15 -27.63 -24.06
N THR A 190 3.34 -26.89 -22.96
CA THR A 190 4.27 -27.24 -21.88
C THR A 190 3.50 -27.72 -20.66
N TRP A 191 3.85 -28.88 -20.09
CA TRP A 191 3.18 -29.45 -18.92
C TRP A 191 4.15 -30.13 -17.96
N THR A 192 3.70 -30.38 -16.72
CA THR A 192 4.51 -31.06 -15.69
C THR A 192 4.02 -32.50 -15.49
N SER A 193 4.91 -33.44 -15.17
CA SER A 193 4.54 -34.78 -14.71
C SER A 193 5.61 -35.39 -13.79
N GLY A 194 5.31 -36.56 -13.22
CA GLY A 194 6.30 -37.35 -12.46
C GLY A 194 6.98 -38.47 -13.26
N TYR A 195 6.78 -38.55 -14.58
CA TYR A 195 7.39 -39.59 -15.43
C TYR A 195 8.63 -39.07 -16.16
N SER A 196 9.77 -39.72 -15.92
CA SER A 196 10.98 -39.50 -16.72
C SER A 196 10.84 -40.14 -18.11
N ILE A 197 11.67 -39.69 -19.06
CA ILE A 197 11.82 -40.34 -20.38
C ILE A 197 12.34 -41.80 -20.33
N LYS A 198 12.69 -42.30 -19.13
CA LYS A 198 13.05 -43.70 -18.89
C LYS A 198 11.86 -44.56 -18.46
N GLU A 199 10.76 -43.95 -18.02
CA GLU A 199 9.54 -44.61 -17.54
C GLU A 199 8.41 -44.52 -18.57
N ALA A 200 8.30 -43.37 -19.24
CA ALA A 200 7.27 -43.09 -20.23
C ALA A 200 7.82 -42.25 -21.41
N ILE A 201 7.20 -42.40 -22.57
CA ILE A 201 7.39 -41.53 -23.72
C ILE A 201 6.30 -40.43 -23.66
N PRO A 202 6.66 -39.15 -23.45
CA PRO A 202 5.71 -38.05 -23.39
C PRO A 202 5.37 -37.53 -24.80
N PHE A 203 4.10 -37.21 -25.02
CA PHE A 203 3.57 -36.69 -26.27
C PHE A 203 2.25 -35.93 -26.03
N VAL A 204 1.78 -35.21 -27.04
CA VAL A 204 0.45 -34.60 -27.06
C VAL A 204 -0.34 -35.21 -28.22
N GLU A 205 -1.54 -35.71 -27.95
CA GLU A 205 -2.53 -35.99 -29.00
C GLU A 205 -3.35 -34.72 -29.22
N TRP A 206 -3.47 -34.28 -30.47
CA TRP A 206 -4.15 -33.03 -30.81
C TRP A 206 -4.67 -33.02 -32.25
N GLY A 207 -5.57 -32.10 -32.58
CA GLY A 207 -6.09 -31.92 -33.93
C GLY A 207 -7.25 -30.93 -33.97
N HIS A 208 -7.79 -30.65 -35.16
CA HIS A 208 -9.00 -29.82 -35.28
C HIS A 208 -10.13 -30.40 -34.43
N LYS A 209 -10.93 -29.54 -33.78
CA LYS A 209 -12.06 -29.97 -32.94
C LYS A 209 -13.08 -30.74 -33.79
N GLY A 210 -13.21 -32.05 -33.53
CA GLY A 210 -14.06 -32.96 -34.30
C GLY A 210 -13.42 -33.55 -35.57
N GLY A 211 -12.16 -33.23 -35.86
CA GLY A 211 -11.36 -33.83 -36.93
C GLY A 211 -10.42 -34.94 -36.42
N ASN A 212 -9.67 -35.53 -37.34
CA ASN A 212 -8.64 -36.52 -37.01
C ASN A 212 -7.60 -35.92 -36.04
N GLN A 213 -7.26 -36.66 -34.99
CA GLN A 213 -6.18 -36.31 -34.08
C GLN A 213 -4.85 -36.94 -34.54
N MET A 214 -3.74 -36.27 -34.25
CA MET A 214 -2.37 -36.68 -34.52
C MET A 214 -1.52 -36.61 -33.24
N LEU A 215 -0.39 -37.31 -33.21
CA LEU A 215 0.54 -37.28 -32.07
C LEU A 215 1.73 -36.37 -32.39
N SER A 216 2.02 -35.40 -31.52
CA SER A 216 3.28 -34.66 -31.53
C SER A 216 4.14 -35.08 -30.32
N PRO A 217 5.44 -35.41 -30.50
CA PRO A 217 6.32 -35.77 -29.40
C PRO A 217 6.60 -34.56 -28.49
N ALA A 218 7.12 -34.81 -27.29
CA ALA A 218 7.59 -33.74 -26.40
C ALA A 218 9.07 -33.87 -26.03
N GLY A 219 9.79 -32.75 -26.13
CA GLY A 219 11.09 -32.60 -25.47
C GLY A 219 10.87 -32.56 -23.94
N THR A 220 11.79 -33.10 -23.16
CA THR A 220 11.65 -33.17 -21.69
C THR A 220 12.86 -32.55 -21.01
N LEU A 221 12.60 -31.66 -20.04
CA LEU A 221 13.57 -30.97 -19.21
C LEU A 221 13.26 -31.22 -17.73
N THR A 222 14.27 -30.99 -16.89
CA THR A 222 14.18 -30.97 -15.43
C THR A 222 15.42 -30.25 -14.88
N PHE A 223 15.40 -29.87 -13.61
CA PHE A 223 16.55 -29.31 -12.90
C PHE A 223 16.72 -30.02 -11.55
N SER A 224 17.91 -29.90 -10.96
CA SER A 224 18.27 -30.59 -9.71
C SER A 224 18.59 -29.58 -8.61
N ARG A 225 18.65 -30.02 -7.34
CA ARG A 225 19.08 -29.19 -6.20
C ARG A 225 20.39 -28.43 -6.48
N ASN A 226 21.36 -29.08 -7.11
CA ASN A 226 22.66 -28.48 -7.43
C ASN A 226 22.63 -27.48 -8.59
N SER A 227 21.51 -27.39 -9.32
CA SER A 227 21.25 -26.40 -10.38
C SER A 227 20.86 -25.02 -9.81
N MET A 228 20.38 -24.95 -8.56
CA MET A 228 20.04 -23.71 -7.87
C MET A 228 21.31 -23.01 -7.35
N CYS A 229 21.35 -21.68 -7.37
CA CYS A 229 22.53 -20.89 -6.99
C CYS A 229 22.72 -20.68 -5.47
N GLY A 230 21.67 -20.76 -4.64
CA GLY A 230 21.78 -20.48 -3.19
C GLY A 230 20.53 -20.79 -2.35
N SER A 231 20.50 -20.33 -1.09
CA SER A 231 19.36 -20.48 -0.16
C SER A 231 18.23 -19.50 -0.47
N PRO A 232 16.94 -19.88 -0.29
CA PRO A 232 16.43 -21.20 0.12
C PRO A 232 16.34 -22.25 -1.00
N ALA A 233 16.46 -21.88 -2.28
CA ALA A 233 16.26 -22.77 -3.44
C ALA A 233 17.10 -24.05 -3.41
N ARG A 234 18.35 -23.95 -2.98
CA ARG A 234 19.33 -25.04 -2.89
C ARG A 234 19.22 -25.84 -1.58
N THR A 235 18.56 -25.29 -0.56
CA THR A 235 18.61 -25.72 0.85
C THR A 235 17.23 -26.14 1.35
N VAL A 236 16.51 -25.33 2.14
CA VAL A 236 15.26 -25.71 2.81
C VAL A 236 14.04 -25.70 1.88
N GLY A 237 14.02 -24.79 0.91
CA GLY A 237 12.94 -24.62 -0.06
C GLY A 237 13.01 -25.55 -1.27
N TRP A 238 14.09 -26.33 -1.41
CA TRP A 238 14.22 -27.31 -2.50
C TRP A 238 13.08 -28.33 -2.50
N ARG A 239 12.36 -28.39 -3.61
CA ARG A 239 11.43 -29.47 -3.94
C ARG A 239 11.69 -29.98 -5.35
N ASP A 240 11.59 -31.29 -5.56
CA ASP A 240 11.84 -31.90 -6.87
C ASP A 240 10.73 -31.51 -7.87
N PRO A 241 11.06 -30.91 -9.03
CA PRO A 241 10.08 -30.43 -10.01
C PRO A 241 9.48 -31.54 -10.87
N GLY A 242 9.97 -32.78 -10.75
CA GLY A 242 9.69 -33.87 -11.67
C GLY A 242 10.21 -33.55 -13.07
N TYR A 243 9.32 -33.66 -14.06
CA TYR A 243 9.68 -33.53 -15.47
C TYR A 243 8.73 -32.55 -16.16
N ILE A 244 9.34 -31.58 -16.86
CA ILE A 244 8.64 -30.59 -17.65
C ILE A 244 8.76 -31.01 -19.11
N HIS A 245 7.63 -31.23 -19.77
CA HIS A 245 7.56 -31.67 -21.16
C HIS A 245 7.04 -30.53 -22.02
N THR A 246 7.64 -30.30 -23.19
CA THR A 246 7.17 -29.32 -24.18
C THR A 246 6.97 -30.01 -25.53
N SER A 247 5.74 -30.00 -26.04
CA SER A 247 5.40 -30.44 -27.40
C SER A 247 5.15 -29.24 -28.32
N PHE A 248 5.36 -29.43 -29.62
CA PHE A 248 5.24 -28.40 -30.65
C PHE A 248 4.13 -28.81 -31.63
N LEU A 249 3.07 -28.01 -31.69
CA LEU A 249 1.88 -28.21 -32.50
C LEU A 249 2.01 -27.28 -33.72
N LYS A 250 2.44 -27.83 -34.85
CA LYS A 250 2.89 -27.13 -36.06
C LYS A 250 1.84 -27.18 -37.17
N GLU A 251 2.01 -26.34 -38.18
CA GLU A 251 1.10 -26.23 -39.34
C GLU A 251 -0.35 -25.88 -38.94
N LEU A 252 -0.49 -25.02 -37.93
CA LEU A 252 -1.77 -24.51 -37.47
C LEU A 252 -2.43 -23.64 -38.55
N TRP A 253 -3.73 -23.82 -38.70
CA TRP A 253 -4.58 -22.97 -39.55
C TRP A 253 -5.08 -21.80 -38.68
N PRO A 254 -5.01 -20.55 -39.16
CA PRO A 254 -5.38 -19.39 -38.34
C PRO A 254 -6.85 -19.45 -37.90
N ASP A 255 -7.12 -18.87 -36.74
CA ASP A 255 -8.40 -18.88 -36.01
C ASP A 255 -9.03 -20.25 -35.74
N SER A 256 -8.41 -21.35 -36.15
CA SER A 256 -9.01 -22.68 -36.07
C SER A 256 -9.01 -23.20 -34.63
N LEU A 257 -10.10 -23.84 -34.24
CA LEU A 257 -10.28 -24.39 -32.89
C LEU A 257 -9.72 -25.81 -32.84
N TYR A 258 -8.65 -25.99 -32.07
CA TYR A 258 -7.97 -27.26 -31.86
C TYR A 258 -8.35 -27.87 -30.51
N THR A 259 -8.37 -29.20 -30.43
CA THR A 259 -8.41 -29.97 -29.19
C THR A 259 -7.06 -30.62 -28.93
N TYR A 260 -6.67 -30.78 -27.67
CA TYR A 260 -5.48 -31.53 -27.29
C TYR A 260 -5.64 -32.28 -25.95
N ARG A 261 -4.84 -33.33 -25.76
CA ARG A 261 -4.65 -34.01 -24.47
C ARG A 261 -3.21 -34.48 -24.30
N LEU A 262 -2.74 -34.42 -23.06
CA LEU A 262 -1.38 -34.80 -22.66
C LEU A 262 -1.32 -36.32 -22.54
N GLY A 263 -0.29 -36.93 -23.12
CA GLY A 263 -0.12 -38.38 -23.17
C GLY A 263 1.25 -38.83 -22.67
N HIS A 264 1.26 -39.92 -21.92
CA HIS A 264 2.46 -40.64 -21.49
C HIS A 264 2.29 -42.12 -21.79
N ARG A 265 3.08 -42.65 -22.71
CA ARG A 265 3.10 -44.09 -23.03
C ARG A 265 4.19 -44.77 -22.20
N LEU A 266 3.79 -45.53 -21.20
CA LEU A 266 4.68 -46.29 -20.32
C LEU A 266 5.41 -47.40 -21.10
N LEU A 267 6.52 -47.92 -20.54
CA LEU A 267 7.31 -49.00 -21.17
C LEU A 267 6.52 -50.30 -21.44
N ASP A 268 5.47 -50.58 -20.67
CA ASP A 268 4.58 -51.74 -20.85
C ASP A 268 3.54 -51.54 -21.98
N GLY A 269 3.45 -50.34 -22.56
CA GLY A 269 2.45 -49.97 -23.55
C GLY A 269 1.19 -49.31 -22.98
N THR A 270 1.03 -49.21 -21.66
CA THR A 270 -0.06 -48.49 -21.01
C THR A 270 0.03 -46.99 -21.34
N HIS A 271 -1.11 -46.35 -21.60
CA HIS A 271 -1.18 -44.92 -21.89
C HIS A 271 -1.89 -44.18 -20.75
N ILE A 272 -1.16 -43.25 -20.12
CA ILE A 272 -1.71 -42.31 -19.14
C ILE A 272 -2.08 -41.02 -19.87
N TRP A 273 -3.28 -40.51 -19.63
CA TRP A 273 -3.86 -39.35 -20.31
C TRP A 273 -4.34 -38.29 -19.33
N SER A 274 -4.25 -37.02 -19.72
CA SER A 274 -4.98 -35.93 -19.05
C SER A 274 -6.46 -35.87 -19.46
N LYS A 275 -7.21 -34.95 -18.84
CA LYS A 275 -8.43 -34.37 -19.44
C LYS A 275 -8.11 -33.77 -20.82
N SER A 276 -9.12 -33.64 -21.68
CA SER A 276 -8.99 -32.89 -22.94
C SER A 276 -9.13 -31.39 -22.71
N TYR A 277 -8.34 -30.62 -23.46
CA TYR A 277 -8.29 -29.17 -23.49
C TYR A 277 -8.55 -28.67 -24.93
N SER A 278 -8.69 -27.35 -25.12
CA SER A 278 -8.85 -26.77 -26.46
C SER A 278 -8.36 -25.32 -26.51
N PHE A 279 -7.74 -24.94 -27.62
CA PHE A 279 -7.26 -23.58 -27.88
C PHE A 279 -7.65 -23.13 -29.29
N ARG A 280 -7.76 -21.81 -29.49
CA ARG A 280 -7.82 -21.22 -30.84
C ARG A 280 -6.41 -20.93 -31.32
N ALA A 281 -6.06 -21.38 -32.52
CA ALA A 281 -4.80 -21.01 -33.15
C ALA A 281 -4.75 -19.50 -33.45
N SER A 282 -3.56 -18.92 -33.31
CA SER A 282 -3.33 -17.48 -33.54
C SER A 282 -3.74 -17.04 -34.96
N PRO A 283 -4.22 -15.80 -35.13
CA PRO A 283 -4.38 -15.16 -36.43
C PRO A 283 -3.05 -15.12 -37.21
N TYR A 284 -3.14 -15.07 -38.53
CA TYR A 284 -1.97 -14.81 -39.38
C TYR A 284 -1.39 -13.41 -39.10
N PRO A 285 -0.06 -13.19 -39.14
CA PRO A 285 0.54 -11.86 -38.93
C PRO A 285 0.02 -10.82 -39.93
N GLY A 286 -0.69 -9.81 -39.42
CA GLY A 286 -1.43 -8.81 -40.19
C GLY A 286 -2.78 -9.25 -40.75
N GLN A 287 -3.43 -10.24 -40.12
CA GLN A 287 -4.83 -10.52 -40.36
C GLN A 287 -5.72 -9.42 -39.76
N ASP A 288 -6.68 -8.92 -40.54
CA ASP A 288 -7.66 -7.93 -40.07
C ASP A 288 -8.81 -8.63 -39.33
N SER A 289 -8.68 -8.74 -38.00
CA SER A 289 -9.70 -9.29 -37.10
C SER A 289 -9.61 -8.60 -35.73
N VAL A 290 -10.70 -8.63 -34.95
CA VAL A 290 -10.68 -8.10 -33.58
C VAL A 290 -9.77 -8.99 -32.72
N GLN A 291 -8.76 -8.39 -32.08
CA GLN A 291 -7.68 -9.09 -31.37
C GLN A 291 -7.47 -8.46 -29.99
N ARG A 292 -7.56 -9.27 -28.93
CA ARG A 292 -7.71 -8.81 -27.53
C ARG A 292 -6.62 -9.41 -26.64
N VAL A 293 -5.55 -8.66 -26.39
CA VAL A 293 -4.38 -9.12 -25.61
C VAL A 293 -4.41 -8.49 -24.21
N VAL A 294 -4.18 -9.29 -23.17
CA VAL A 294 -4.05 -8.81 -21.79
C VAL A 294 -2.58 -8.75 -21.37
N ILE A 295 -2.19 -7.69 -20.67
CA ILE A 295 -0.81 -7.47 -20.20
C ILE A 295 -0.80 -6.95 -18.75
N PHE A 296 -0.01 -7.58 -17.88
CA PHE A 296 0.26 -7.20 -16.50
C PHE A 296 1.62 -7.78 -16.05
N GLY A 297 2.24 -7.22 -15.01
CA GLY A 297 3.33 -7.87 -14.28
C GLY A 297 2.86 -8.40 -12.91
N ASP A 298 3.76 -8.98 -12.13
CA ASP A 298 3.70 -8.90 -10.65
C ASP A 298 2.45 -9.54 -10.01
N MET A 299 1.88 -10.57 -10.64
CA MET A 299 0.65 -11.21 -10.16
C MET A 299 0.87 -12.11 -8.95
N GLY A 300 2.02 -12.79 -8.86
CA GLY A 300 2.25 -13.79 -7.82
C GLY A 300 1.17 -14.86 -7.76
N LYS A 301 0.89 -15.35 -6.55
CA LYS A 301 -0.04 -16.45 -6.26
C LYS A 301 -0.82 -16.19 -4.96
N ALA A 302 -1.84 -16.99 -4.65
CA ALA A 302 -2.32 -17.17 -3.26
C ALA A 302 -3.21 -18.41 -3.10
N GLU A 303 -3.29 -18.93 -1.88
CA GLU A 303 -4.06 -20.14 -1.56
C GLU A 303 -5.58 -19.91 -1.49
N ILE A 304 -6.32 -20.67 -2.31
CA ILE A 304 -7.78 -20.55 -2.45
C ILE A 304 -8.57 -21.04 -1.24
N ASP A 305 -7.95 -21.83 -0.35
CA ASP A 305 -8.52 -22.24 0.94
C ASP A 305 -8.16 -21.29 2.09
N GLY A 306 -7.40 -20.23 1.81
CA GLY A 306 -6.96 -19.25 2.79
C GLY A 306 -5.84 -19.75 3.71
N SER A 307 -5.10 -20.81 3.32
CA SER A 307 -3.83 -21.15 3.97
C SER A 307 -2.81 -20.00 3.91
N ASP A 308 -1.86 -20.04 4.83
CA ASP A 308 -0.67 -19.19 4.83
C ASP A 308 0.54 -19.96 4.30
N GLU A 309 1.57 -19.25 3.83
CA GLU A 309 2.74 -19.85 3.19
C GLU A 309 3.92 -18.87 3.10
N TYR A 310 5.08 -19.37 2.67
CA TYR A 310 6.24 -18.52 2.43
C TYR A 310 5.93 -17.47 1.35
N GLY A 311 6.32 -16.22 1.59
CA GLY A 311 6.17 -15.12 0.63
C GLY A 311 4.74 -14.59 0.43
N ASN A 312 3.75 -14.98 1.24
CA ASN A 312 2.32 -14.64 1.08
C ASN A 312 1.98 -13.13 1.23
N TYR A 313 2.39 -12.29 0.27
CA TYR A 313 2.10 -10.85 0.20
C TYR A 313 1.30 -10.45 -1.05
N GLU A 314 0.82 -11.43 -1.82
CA GLU A 314 0.15 -11.27 -3.12
C GLU A 314 -1.30 -11.77 -3.10
N GLN A 315 -1.99 -11.71 -1.95
CA GLN A 315 -3.37 -12.21 -1.79
C GLN A 315 -4.38 -11.67 -2.82
N ALA A 316 -4.08 -10.54 -3.47
CA ALA A 316 -4.87 -9.98 -4.56
C ALA A 316 -4.70 -10.69 -5.92
N SER A 317 -3.68 -11.55 -6.07
CA SER A 317 -3.44 -12.45 -7.21
C SER A 317 -4.70 -13.23 -7.62
N LEU A 318 -5.46 -13.69 -6.62
CA LEU A 318 -6.72 -14.38 -6.84
C LEU A 318 -7.80 -13.48 -7.44
N TYR A 319 -7.83 -12.16 -7.19
CA TYR A 319 -8.77 -11.26 -7.85
C TYR A 319 -8.47 -11.15 -9.34
N THR A 320 -7.19 -10.93 -9.69
CA THR A 320 -6.72 -10.83 -11.08
C THR A 320 -7.02 -12.13 -11.82
N THR A 321 -6.56 -13.26 -11.29
CA THR A 321 -6.82 -14.60 -11.83
C THR A 321 -8.33 -14.84 -12.06
N ASN A 322 -9.18 -14.54 -11.06
CA ASN A 322 -10.62 -14.76 -11.19
C ASN A 322 -11.30 -13.84 -12.20
N GLN A 323 -10.83 -12.60 -12.46
CA GLN A 323 -11.39 -11.78 -13.53
C GLN A 323 -10.96 -12.25 -14.91
N LEU A 324 -9.70 -12.65 -15.08
CA LEU A 324 -9.21 -13.20 -16.34
C LEU A 324 -9.96 -14.49 -16.72
N ILE A 325 -10.31 -15.34 -15.74
CA ILE A 325 -11.17 -16.51 -15.95
C ILE A 325 -12.59 -16.12 -16.36
N LYS A 326 -13.21 -15.11 -15.72
CA LYS A 326 -14.56 -14.63 -16.09
C LYS A 326 -14.61 -13.97 -17.46
N GLU A 327 -13.53 -13.33 -17.89
CA GLU A 327 -13.43 -12.63 -19.17
C GLU A 327 -12.81 -13.46 -20.30
N LEU A 328 -12.49 -14.73 -20.09
CA LEU A 328 -11.64 -15.53 -20.99
C LEU A 328 -12.16 -15.62 -22.43
N ASP A 329 -13.48 -15.70 -22.67
CA ASP A 329 -14.07 -15.65 -24.03
C ASP A 329 -13.80 -14.31 -24.77
N SER A 330 -13.37 -13.29 -24.03
CA SER A 330 -13.01 -11.96 -24.49
C SER A 330 -11.51 -11.64 -24.44
N ILE A 331 -10.67 -12.66 -24.24
CA ILE A 331 -9.21 -12.58 -24.18
C ILE A 331 -8.65 -13.61 -25.18
N ASP A 332 -7.74 -13.19 -26.05
CA ASP A 332 -7.15 -14.01 -27.09
C ASP A 332 -5.73 -14.49 -26.73
N MET A 333 -5.07 -13.77 -25.82
CA MET A 333 -3.68 -13.95 -25.40
C MET A 333 -3.42 -13.22 -24.08
N VAL A 334 -2.54 -13.76 -23.23
CA VAL A 334 -2.04 -13.12 -22.00
C VAL A 334 -0.53 -13.00 -22.06
N ILE A 335 0.01 -11.88 -21.57
CA ILE A 335 1.46 -11.66 -21.39
C ILE A 335 1.71 -11.18 -19.96
N HIS A 336 2.37 -12.01 -19.16
CA HIS A 336 2.76 -11.70 -17.76
C HIS A 336 4.24 -11.28 -17.75
N ILE A 337 4.51 -9.98 -17.68
CA ILE A 337 5.80 -9.40 -18.10
C ILE A 337 6.98 -9.54 -17.11
N GLY A 338 6.78 -10.20 -15.98
CA GLY A 338 7.79 -10.54 -14.97
C GLY A 338 7.18 -10.67 -13.58
N ASP A 339 7.99 -11.12 -12.62
CA ASP A 339 7.63 -11.52 -11.25
C ASP A 339 6.35 -12.37 -11.22
N LEU A 340 6.57 -13.64 -11.56
CA LEU A 340 5.55 -14.61 -11.91
C LEU A 340 4.86 -15.17 -10.67
N SER A 341 5.65 -15.76 -9.76
CA SER A 341 5.14 -16.54 -8.62
C SER A 341 5.71 -16.13 -7.26
N TYR A 342 6.72 -15.26 -7.24
CA TYR A 342 7.54 -14.93 -6.05
C TYR A 342 7.94 -16.15 -5.20
N ALA A 343 8.13 -17.31 -5.85
CA ALA A 343 8.50 -18.55 -5.17
C ALA A 343 9.81 -18.38 -4.38
N ASN A 344 10.73 -17.54 -4.86
CA ASN A 344 11.92 -17.07 -4.15
C ASN A 344 12.68 -18.22 -3.47
N GLY A 345 12.81 -19.36 -4.17
CA GLY A 345 13.47 -20.58 -3.71
C GLY A 345 12.61 -21.58 -2.94
N TYR A 346 11.36 -21.27 -2.59
CA TYR A 346 10.39 -22.23 -2.02
C TYR A 346 9.66 -23.00 -3.13
N LEU A 347 10.44 -23.81 -3.88
CA LEU A 347 10.15 -24.31 -5.24
C LEU A 347 8.82 -25.05 -5.45
N SER A 348 8.14 -25.47 -4.39
CA SER A 348 6.76 -25.99 -4.48
C SER A 348 5.76 -25.00 -5.10
N GLN A 349 6.02 -23.70 -4.94
CA GLN A 349 5.11 -22.63 -5.35
C GLN A 349 5.07 -22.43 -6.87
N TRP A 350 6.03 -22.99 -7.62
CA TRP A 350 5.96 -23.05 -9.08
C TRP A 350 4.88 -24.00 -9.60
N ASP A 351 4.63 -25.14 -8.93
CA ASP A 351 3.50 -26.00 -9.29
C ASP A 351 2.17 -25.31 -8.95
N GLN A 352 2.08 -24.69 -7.77
CA GLN A 352 0.94 -23.89 -7.31
C GLN A 352 0.59 -22.78 -8.33
N PHE A 353 1.56 -21.98 -8.75
CA PHE A 353 1.35 -20.95 -9.77
C PHE A 353 0.87 -21.55 -11.10
N THR A 354 1.49 -22.63 -11.60
CA THR A 354 1.04 -23.27 -12.85
C THR A 354 -0.38 -23.88 -12.74
N GLN A 355 -0.80 -24.31 -11.54
CA GLN A 355 -2.17 -24.76 -11.28
C GLN A 355 -3.15 -23.59 -11.24
N GLN A 356 -2.78 -22.48 -10.59
CA GLN A 356 -3.61 -21.28 -10.48
C GLN A 356 -3.92 -20.70 -11.86
N ILE A 357 -2.94 -20.66 -12.77
CA ILE A 357 -3.14 -20.16 -14.14
C ILE A 357 -3.67 -21.21 -15.14
N GLU A 358 -3.77 -22.51 -14.78
CA GLU A 358 -4.21 -23.57 -15.70
C GLU A 358 -5.51 -23.21 -16.46
N PRO A 359 -6.57 -22.66 -15.83
CA PRO A 359 -7.82 -22.35 -16.54
C PRO A 359 -7.64 -21.36 -17.71
N ILE A 360 -6.67 -20.45 -17.59
CA ILE A 360 -6.32 -19.44 -18.59
C ILE A 360 -5.31 -20.04 -19.58
N ALA A 361 -4.15 -20.45 -19.06
CA ALA A 361 -2.99 -20.85 -19.84
C ALA A 361 -3.16 -22.17 -20.62
N SER A 362 -4.15 -23.01 -20.27
CA SER A 362 -4.49 -24.20 -21.07
C SER A 362 -5.47 -23.92 -22.23
N THR A 363 -5.94 -22.67 -22.35
CA THR A 363 -6.95 -22.25 -23.33
C THR A 363 -6.42 -21.17 -24.29
N VAL A 364 -5.65 -20.20 -23.77
CA VAL A 364 -5.00 -19.13 -24.54
C VAL A 364 -3.48 -19.10 -24.27
N PRO A 365 -2.65 -18.55 -25.18
CA PRO A 365 -1.22 -18.42 -24.93
C PRO A 365 -0.95 -17.53 -23.72
N TYR A 366 -0.16 -18.02 -22.77
CA TYR A 366 0.29 -17.32 -21.58
C TYR A 366 1.81 -17.11 -21.72
N MET A 367 2.17 -15.99 -22.34
CA MET A 367 3.56 -15.59 -22.55
C MET A 367 4.12 -14.96 -21.28
N ILE A 368 5.42 -15.08 -21.04
CA ILE A 368 6.09 -14.53 -19.85
C ILE A 368 7.25 -13.59 -20.20
N GLY A 369 7.52 -12.61 -19.34
CA GLY A 369 8.83 -11.97 -19.22
C GLY A 369 9.69 -12.68 -18.16
N SER A 370 10.75 -12.01 -17.71
CA SER A 370 11.53 -12.40 -16.53
C SER A 370 11.71 -11.17 -15.66
N GLY A 371 11.39 -11.29 -14.37
CA GLY A 371 11.67 -10.27 -13.37
C GLY A 371 12.81 -10.64 -12.42
N ASN A 372 13.03 -9.76 -11.45
CA ASN A 372 14.09 -9.89 -10.46
C ASN A 372 13.84 -11.09 -9.53
N HIS A 373 12.59 -11.38 -9.18
CA HIS A 373 12.24 -12.57 -8.38
C HIS A 373 12.39 -13.89 -9.15
N GLU A 374 12.48 -13.85 -10.49
CA GLU A 374 12.91 -15.02 -11.26
C GLU A 374 14.43 -15.17 -11.29
N ARG A 375 15.18 -14.08 -11.48
CA ARG A 375 16.54 -14.15 -12.03
C ARG A 375 17.66 -13.62 -11.14
N ASP A 376 17.42 -12.70 -10.21
CA ASP A 376 18.50 -12.02 -9.49
C ASP A 376 19.17 -12.90 -8.43
N TRP A 377 20.49 -13.10 -8.58
CA TRP A 377 21.33 -13.74 -7.58
C TRP A 377 22.81 -13.30 -7.68
N PRO A 378 23.52 -13.01 -6.58
CA PRO A 378 24.90 -12.52 -6.63
C PRO A 378 25.84 -13.50 -7.33
N GLY A 379 26.61 -13.00 -8.30
CA GLY A 379 27.58 -13.80 -9.05
C GLY A 379 26.98 -14.78 -10.08
N SER A 380 25.65 -14.80 -10.27
CA SER A 380 24.97 -15.67 -11.25
C SER A 380 25.01 -15.17 -12.70
N GLY A 381 25.61 -14.00 -12.94
CA GLY A 381 25.60 -13.33 -14.24
C GLY A 381 24.29 -12.61 -14.59
N SER A 382 23.40 -12.38 -13.62
CA SER A 382 22.41 -11.30 -13.70
C SER A 382 23.10 -9.94 -13.76
N PHE A 383 22.44 -8.95 -14.35
CA PHE A 383 22.91 -7.56 -14.40
C PHE A 383 22.80 -6.88 -13.02
N TYR A 384 21.69 -7.13 -12.33
CA TYR A 384 21.51 -6.74 -10.95
C TYR A 384 22.13 -7.78 -9.99
N GLY A 385 22.67 -7.27 -8.88
CA GLY A 385 23.41 -8.05 -7.90
C GLY A 385 22.60 -8.44 -6.66
N HIS A 386 21.27 -8.34 -6.73
CA HIS A 386 20.37 -8.65 -5.62
C HIS A 386 20.17 -10.16 -5.45
N ASN A 387 19.40 -10.56 -4.42
CA ASN A 387 19.16 -11.96 -4.06
C ASN A 387 17.68 -12.35 -4.11
N ASP A 388 16.88 -11.54 -4.80
CA ASP A 388 15.41 -11.55 -4.84
C ASP A 388 14.84 -12.91 -5.27
N SER A 389 15.53 -13.62 -6.16
CA SER A 389 15.13 -14.97 -6.60
C SER A 389 15.37 -16.09 -5.59
N GLY A 390 15.89 -15.80 -4.38
CA GLY A 390 16.11 -16.80 -3.33
C GLY A 390 16.99 -17.99 -3.75
N GLY A 391 17.91 -17.73 -4.69
CA GLY A 391 18.83 -18.73 -5.23
C GLY A 391 18.31 -19.48 -6.46
N GLU A 392 17.14 -19.13 -7.02
CA GLU A 392 16.62 -19.75 -8.24
C GLU A 392 17.40 -19.37 -9.51
N CYS A 393 17.90 -18.14 -9.57
CA CYS A 393 18.76 -17.62 -10.64
C CYS A 393 18.27 -17.93 -12.07
N GLY A 394 16.96 -17.85 -12.30
CA GLY A 394 16.27 -18.06 -13.57
C GLY A 394 16.01 -19.52 -13.96
N VAL A 395 16.50 -20.49 -13.18
CA VAL A 395 16.49 -21.91 -13.57
C VAL A 395 15.08 -22.53 -13.60
N PRO A 396 14.19 -22.26 -12.63
CA PRO A 396 12.79 -22.68 -12.71
C PRO A 396 12.07 -21.99 -13.87
N THR A 397 12.14 -20.67 -13.98
CA THR A 397 11.50 -19.85 -15.04
C THR A 397 11.81 -20.35 -16.44
N GLN A 398 13.11 -20.47 -16.78
CA GLN A 398 13.55 -20.90 -18.10
C GLN A 398 13.13 -22.34 -18.43
N THR A 399 12.74 -23.13 -17.43
CA THR A 399 12.37 -24.55 -17.57
C THR A 399 10.87 -24.77 -17.56
N MET A 400 10.17 -24.25 -16.54
CA MET A 400 8.73 -24.43 -16.28
C MET A 400 7.86 -23.82 -17.39
N PHE A 401 8.31 -22.70 -17.96
CA PHE A 401 7.64 -22.02 -19.07
C PHE A 401 8.45 -22.14 -20.37
N TYR A 402 7.75 -22.09 -21.50
CA TYR A 402 8.35 -21.96 -22.82
C TYR A 402 8.14 -20.55 -23.35
N VAL A 403 9.18 -19.98 -23.93
CA VAL A 403 9.12 -18.78 -24.78
C VAL A 403 9.95 -19.03 -26.04
N PRO A 404 9.61 -18.43 -27.20
CA PRO A 404 10.27 -18.69 -28.48
C PRO A 404 11.68 -18.06 -28.61
N ALA A 405 12.32 -17.72 -27.50
CA ALA A 405 13.70 -17.22 -27.44
C ALA A 405 14.69 -18.14 -28.18
N GLU A 406 15.75 -17.55 -28.72
CA GLU A 406 16.88 -18.30 -29.27
C GLU A 406 17.60 -19.06 -28.15
N ASN A 407 17.79 -18.41 -27.00
CA ASN A 407 18.33 -18.99 -25.78
C ASN A 407 17.37 -18.73 -24.60
N ARG A 408 16.79 -19.80 -24.04
CA ARG A 408 15.86 -19.72 -22.89
C ARG A 408 16.53 -19.20 -21.59
N ALA A 409 17.85 -19.20 -21.49
CA ALA A 409 18.58 -18.57 -20.37
C ALA A 409 18.74 -17.04 -20.52
N LYS A 410 18.26 -16.46 -21.62
CA LYS A 410 18.31 -15.01 -21.91
C LYS A 410 16.95 -14.33 -21.90
N LEU A 411 15.87 -15.12 -21.91
CA LEU A 411 14.44 -14.77 -21.78
C LEU A 411 13.87 -13.61 -22.63
N TRP A 412 14.67 -12.92 -23.44
CA TRP A 412 14.24 -11.98 -24.46
C TRP A 412 13.81 -12.70 -25.76
N TYR A 413 12.70 -12.26 -26.37
CA TYR A 413 12.15 -12.84 -27.60
C TYR A 413 11.12 -11.93 -28.28
N SER A 414 10.83 -12.23 -29.55
CA SER A 414 9.77 -11.59 -30.32
C SER A 414 8.58 -12.53 -30.48
N THR A 415 7.35 -12.02 -30.48
CA THR A 415 6.18 -12.81 -30.86
C THR A 415 5.09 -11.97 -31.53
N ASP A 416 4.15 -12.63 -32.21
CA ASP A 416 3.20 -12.01 -33.13
C ASP A 416 1.77 -12.49 -32.85
N TYR A 417 0.82 -11.57 -32.70
CA TYR A 417 -0.61 -11.92 -32.61
C TYR A 417 -1.41 -11.04 -33.57
N GLY A 418 -1.68 -11.54 -34.78
CA GLY A 418 -2.36 -10.78 -35.82
C GLY A 418 -1.64 -9.47 -36.14
N MET A 419 -2.30 -8.34 -35.91
CA MET A 419 -1.79 -6.98 -36.12
C MET A 419 -0.76 -6.53 -35.08
N PHE A 420 -0.57 -7.27 -33.98
CA PHE A 420 0.41 -6.94 -32.95
C PHE A 420 1.76 -7.62 -33.19
N ARG A 421 2.85 -6.86 -33.01
CA ARG A 421 4.22 -7.32 -32.78
C ARG A 421 4.60 -6.99 -31.34
N PHE A 422 5.05 -7.99 -30.59
CA PHE A 422 5.62 -7.84 -29.25
C PHE A 422 7.13 -8.08 -29.27
N CYS A 423 7.89 -7.20 -28.63
CA CYS A 423 9.31 -7.36 -28.35
C CYS A 423 9.53 -7.40 -26.84
N ILE A 424 9.84 -8.58 -26.29
CA ILE A 424 10.01 -8.84 -24.86
C ILE A 424 11.50 -8.80 -24.52
N ALA A 425 11.86 -8.01 -23.51
CA ALA A 425 13.21 -7.95 -22.92
C ALA A 425 13.27 -8.64 -21.55
N ASP A 426 14.46 -9.10 -21.17
CA ASP A 426 14.82 -9.57 -19.82
C ASP A 426 15.59 -8.44 -19.12
N THR A 427 14.97 -7.75 -18.16
CA THR A 427 15.61 -6.60 -17.47
C THR A 427 16.72 -7.01 -16.51
N GLU A 428 16.84 -8.29 -16.20
CA GLU A 428 17.87 -8.81 -15.30
C GLU A 428 19.15 -9.15 -16.08
N GLN A 429 19.24 -8.71 -17.36
CA GLN A 429 20.40 -8.81 -18.24
C GLN A 429 20.64 -7.48 -18.98
N ASP A 430 21.90 -7.16 -19.27
CA ASP A 430 22.30 -5.82 -19.75
C ASP A 430 21.65 -5.47 -21.12
N TRP A 431 20.74 -4.49 -21.12
CA TRP A 431 20.00 -4.02 -22.30
C TRP A 431 20.70 -2.90 -23.09
N ARG A 432 21.83 -2.38 -22.61
CA ARG A 432 22.41 -1.11 -23.08
C ARG A 432 23.11 -1.21 -24.46
N PRO A 433 23.35 -0.09 -25.17
CA PRO A 433 23.94 -0.09 -26.50
C PRO A 433 25.21 -0.93 -26.64
N GLY A 434 25.19 -1.86 -27.59
CA GLY A 434 26.30 -2.77 -27.88
C GLY A 434 26.22 -4.15 -27.22
N THR A 435 25.30 -4.39 -26.28
CA THR A 435 25.04 -5.73 -25.70
C THR A 435 24.38 -6.67 -26.72
N GLU A 436 24.14 -7.92 -26.35
CA GLU A 436 23.39 -8.87 -27.19
C GLU A 436 21.89 -8.54 -27.21
N GLN A 437 21.33 -8.23 -26.04
CA GLN A 437 19.92 -7.82 -25.89
C GLN A 437 19.58 -6.59 -26.74
N TYR A 438 20.42 -5.54 -26.73
CA TYR A 438 20.18 -4.34 -27.54
C TYR A 438 20.07 -4.66 -29.04
N LYS A 439 20.92 -5.56 -29.54
CA LYS A 439 20.89 -6.01 -30.96
C LYS A 439 19.64 -6.82 -31.26
N PHE A 440 19.21 -7.68 -30.33
CA PHE A 440 17.94 -8.40 -30.45
C PHE A 440 16.75 -7.41 -30.47
N ILE A 441 16.72 -6.41 -29.59
CA ILE A 441 15.65 -5.41 -29.53
C ILE A 441 15.59 -4.63 -30.85
N GLU A 442 16.72 -4.12 -31.35
CA GLU A 442 16.77 -3.45 -32.67
C GLU A 442 16.31 -4.38 -33.81
N GLN A 443 16.68 -5.67 -33.79
CA GLN A 443 16.24 -6.65 -34.79
C GLN A 443 14.73 -6.95 -34.70
N CYS A 444 14.17 -7.02 -33.49
CA CYS A 444 12.73 -7.23 -33.27
C CYS A 444 11.90 -6.04 -33.77
N LEU A 445 12.34 -4.82 -33.43
CA LEU A 445 11.69 -3.55 -33.81
C LEU A 445 11.84 -3.21 -35.30
N SER A 446 12.94 -3.61 -35.94
CA SER A 446 13.19 -3.34 -37.36
C SER A 446 12.61 -4.36 -38.34
N SER A 447 12.24 -5.55 -37.88
CA SER A 447 11.76 -6.66 -38.73
C SER A 447 10.24 -6.71 -38.91
N VAL A 448 9.49 -5.77 -38.33
CA VAL A 448 8.03 -5.72 -38.43
C VAL A 448 7.57 -4.97 -39.69
N ASP A 449 6.66 -5.58 -40.44
CA ASP A 449 5.97 -4.89 -41.54
C ASP A 449 4.80 -4.08 -40.97
N ARG A 450 5.02 -2.80 -40.67
CA ARG A 450 4.00 -1.91 -40.10
C ARG A 450 2.79 -1.64 -41.01
N SER A 451 2.80 -2.09 -42.27
CA SER A 451 1.59 -2.07 -43.13
C SER A 451 0.62 -3.21 -42.82
N LYS A 452 1.14 -4.30 -42.23
CA LYS A 452 0.42 -5.50 -41.79
C LYS A 452 0.23 -5.53 -40.28
N GLN A 453 1.28 -5.18 -39.53
CA GLN A 453 1.33 -5.21 -38.08
C GLN A 453 1.51 -3.78 -37.55
N PRO A 454 0.45 -2.94 -37.61
CA PRO A 454 0.53 -1.53 -37.24
C PRO A 454 0.82 -1.31 -35.75
N TRP A 455 0.56 -2.29 -34.88
CA TRP A 455 0.69 -2.16 -33.43
C TRP A 455 1.99 -2.77 -32.93
N LEU A 456 2.97 -1.92 -32.60
CA LEU A 456 4.30 -2.31 -32.17
C LEU A 456 4.49 -2.04 -30.68
N ILE A 457 4.63 -3.10 -29.89
CA ILE A 457 4.64 -3.07 -28.44
C ILE A 457 5.98 -3.57 -27.89
N PHE A 458 6.62 -2.79 -27.03
CA PHE A 458 7.81 -3.18 -26.27
C PHE A 458 7.41 -3.57 -24.85
N LEU A 459 7.92 -4.70 -24.34
CA LEU A 459 7.59 -5.25 -23.03
C LEU A 459 8.87 -5.56 -22.24
N ALA A 460 8.87 -5.23 -20.96
CA ALA A 460 9.97 -5.48 -20.02
C ALA A 460 9.41 -5.63 -18.59
N HIS A 461 10.18 -6.18 -17.66
CA HIS A 461 9.77 -6.22 -16.25
C HIS A 461 10.05 -4.88 -15.56
N ARG A 462 11.31 -4.66 -15.15
CA ARG A 462 11.74 -3.40 -14.52
C ARG A 462 11.49 -2.20 -15.43
N VAL A 463 11.26 -1.03 -14.84
CA VAL A 463 10.84 0.17 -15.57
C VAL A 463 12.01 0.81 -16.32
N LEU A 464 12.30 0.32 -17.52
CA LEU A 464 13.27 0.95 -18.42
C LEU A 464 12.78 2.29 -19.01
N GLY A 465 11.49 2.59 -18.89
CA GLY A 465 10.84 3.78 -19.44
C GLY A 465 10.70 4.93 -18.44
N TYR A 466 9.47 5.12 -17.96
CA TYR A 466 9.07 6.24 -17.10
C TYR A 466 8.06 5.74 -16.04
N SER A 467 8.41 5.84 -14.75
CA SER A 467 7.46 5.72 -13.63
C SER A 467 7.73 6.76 -12.56
N SER A 468 6.66 7.25 -11.94
CA SER A 468 6.71 8.12 -10.76
C SER A 468 6.61 7.35 -9.44
N ALA A 469 6.93 6.05 -9.40
CA ALA A 469 7.11 5.31 -8.15
C ALA A 469 8.09 6.02 -7.19
N SER A 470 7.75 6.11 -5.91
CA SER A 470 8.59 6.80 -4.93
C SER A 470 9.95 6.10 -4.74
N TRP A 471 10.00 4.77 -4.90
CA TRP A 471 11.22 3.96 -4.80
C TRP A 471 12.34 4.45 -5.73
N TYR A 472 12.05 4.69 -7.01
CA TYR A 472 13.06 5.12 -7.98
C TYR A 472 13.63 6.52 -7.66
N GLU A 473 12.85 7.42 -7.07
CA GLU A 473 13.39 8.69 -6.59
C GLU A 473 14.22 8.49 -5.32
N ILE A 474 13.63 7.88 -4.28
CA ILE A 474 14.21 7.83 -2.93
C ILE A 474 15.51 7.03 -2.92
N MET A 475 15.58 5.92 -3.68
CA MET A 475 16.73 5.01 -3.68
C MET A 475 17.73 5.28 -4.81
N MET A 476 17.31 5.93 -5.91
CA MET A 476 18.12 6.03 -7.13
C MET A 476 18.12 7.42 -7.80
N GLY A 477 17.36 8.40 -7.31
CA GLY A 477 17.26 9.75 -7.89
C GLY A 477 16.66 9.77 -9.30
N SER A 478 15.84 8.78 -9.66
CA SER A 478 15.39 8.49 -11.02
C SER A 478 13.87 8.38 -11.15
N TYR A 479 13.39 8.20 -12.39
CA TYR A 479 11.99 7.96 -12.76
C TYR A 479 11.83 6.61 -13.49
N GLY A 480 12.52 5.59 -13.01
CA GLY A 480 12.76 4.31 -13.69
C GLY A 480 14.18 3.83 -13.42
N GLU A 481 14.56 2.69 -13.99
CA GLU A 481 15.88 2.10 -13.77
C GLU A 481 17.04 3.02 -14.24
N PRO A 482 18.14 3.10 -13.48
CA PRO A 482 19.35 3.78 -13.93
C PRO A 482 19.84 3.20 -15.27
N MET A 483 20.08 4.07 -16.25
CA MET A 483 20.41 3.71 -17.64
C MET A 483 19.27 2.99 -18.40
N GLY A 484 18.05 2.93 -17.87
CA GLY A 484 16.93 2.20 -18.48
C GLY A 484 16.61 2.65 -19.91
N ARG A 485 16.57 3.97 -20.13
CA ARG A 485 16.28 4.58 -21.44
C ARG A 485 17.49 4.68 -22.37
N ASP A 486 18.71 4.44 -21.88
CA ASP A 486 19.95 4.76 -22.59
C ASP A 486 20.03 4.01 -23.93
N GLY A 487 19.89 4.75 -25.03
CA GLY A 487 19.80 4.23 -26.40
C GLY A 487 18.51 3.47 -26.73
N LEU A 488 17.82 2.86 -25.76
CA LEU A 488 16.51 2.23 -26.01
C LEU A 488 15.46 3.26 -26.44
N GLU A 489 15.48 4.47 -25.88
CA GLU A 489 14.58 5.56 -26.29
C GLU A 489 14.85 6.01 -27.74
N GLU A 490 16.09 5.92 -28.23
CA GLU A 490 16.40 6.12 -29.65
C GLU A 490 15.78 5.02 -30.52
N LEU A 491 15.84 3.75 -30.10
CA LEU A 491 15.22 2.63 -30.83
C LEU A 491 13.69 2.77 -30.86
N TRP A 492 13.06 3.07 -29.72
CA TRP A 492 11.61 3.24 -29.61
C TRP A 492 11.12 4.36 -30.53
N GLN A 493 11.80 5.51 -30.56
CA GLN A 493 11.46 6.62 -31.46
C GLN A 493 11.74 6.30 -32.94
N LYS A 494 12.89 5.71 -33.25
CA LYS A 494 13.32 5.31 -34.61
C LYS A 494 12.39 4.29 -35.28
N TYR A 495 11.85 3.34 -34.51
CA TYR A 495 10.94 2.32 -35.02
C TYR A 495 9.46 2.59 -34.73
N LYS A 496 9.14 3.71 -34.07
CA LYS A 496 7.80 4.10 -33.59
C LYS A 496 7.12 2.98 -32.80
N VAL A 497 7.73 2.59 -31.69
CA VAL A 497 7.04 1.80 -30.67
C VAL A 497 5.84 2.60 -30.18
N ASP A 498 4.68 1.97 -30.16
CA ASP A 498 3.43 2.62 -29.79
C ASP A 498 3.30 2.66 -28.27
N LEU A 499 3.50 1.49 -27.64
CA LEU A 499 3.47 1.32 -26.21
C LEU A 499 4.72 0.60 -25.71
N ALA A 500 5.33 1.14 -24.66
CA ALA A 500 6.35 0.47 -23.87
C ALA A 500 5.76 0.17 -22.48
N VAL A 501 5.62 -1.11 -22.14
CA VAL A 501 4.84 -1.57 -20.98
C VAL A 501 5.73 -2.31 -19.98
N PHE A 502 5.57 -2.00 -18.69
CA PHE A 502 6.45 -2.43 -17.60
C PHE A 502 5.68 -2.98 -16.38
N GLY A 503 6.31 -3.91 -15.65
CA GLY A 503 5.91 -4.39 -14.34
C GLY A 503 6.76 -3.76 -13.23
N HIS A 504 7.16 -4.55 -12.23
CA HIS A 504 8.06 -4.28 -11.10
C HIS A 504 7.57 -3.22 -10.09
N ILE A 505 6.94 -2.17 -10.58
CA ILE A 505 6.23 -1.18 -9.77
C ILE A 505 4.78 -1.64 -9.67
N HIS A 506 4.38 -2.07 -8.47
CA HIS A 506 3.09 -2.71 -8.22
C HIS A 506 1.92 -1.70 -8.21
N SER A 507 1.63 -1.07 -9.34
CA SER A 507 0.53 -0.12 -9.53
C SER A 507 0.26 0.11 -11.03
N TYR A 508 -0.61 1.06 -11.38
CA TYR A 508 -0.87 1.46 -12.77
C TYR A 508 -0.52 2.92 -13.02
N GLU A 509 0.20 3.20 -14.10
CA GLU A 509 0.55 4.57 -14.53
C GLU A 509 0.66 4.65 -16.05
N ARG A 510 0.20 5.74 -16.66
CA ARG A 510 0.26 5.98 -18.10
C ARG A 510 0.82 7.36 -18.41
N THR A 511 1.70 7.44 -19.40
CA THR A 511 2.29 8.71 -19.84
C THR A 511 1.58 9.37 -21.04
N CYS A 512 1.81 10.67 -21.22
CA CYS A 512 1.71 11.30 -22.54
C CYS A 512 2.65 10.60 -23.55
N PRO A 513 2.44 10.74 -24.87
CA PRO A 513 3.42 10.34 -25.87
C PRO A 513 4.73 11.14 -25.68
N ILE A 514 5.79 10.48 -25.25
CA ILE A 514 7.00 11.10 -24.67
C ILE A 514 8.28 10.67 -25.37
N TYR A 515 9.21 11.61 -25.53
CA TYR A 515 10.57 11.38 -26.00
C TYR A 515 11.54 12.38 -25.36
N GLN A 516 12.72 11.93 -24.93
CA GLN A 516 13.77 12.74 -24.30
C GLN A 516 13.26 13.60 -23.13
N ASN A 517 12.49 13.01 -22.22
CA ASN A 517 11.84 13.72 -21.11
C ASN A 517 10.97 14.92 -21.57
N ARG A 518 10.21 14.78 -22.66
CA ARG A 518 9.24 15.79 -23.14
C ARG A 518 8.01 15.12 -23.75
N CYS A 519 6.81 15.58 -23.38
CA CYS A 519 5.60 15.24 -24.12
C CYS A 519 5.71 15.81 -25.54
N VAL A 520 5.67 14.94 -26.55
CA VAL A 520 5.67 15.31 -27.98
C VAL A 520 4.23 15.54 -28.47
N GLN A 521 3.26 15.01 -27.73
CA GLN A 521 1.83 15.30 -27.80
C GLN A 521 1.28 15.37 -26.37
N ASP A 522 0.26 16.18 -26.13
CA ASP A 522 -0.43 16.19 -24.85
C ASP A 522 -1.10 14.84 -24.57
N GLY A 523 -1.21 14.47 -23.29
CA GLY A 523 -1.91 13.26 -22.90
C GLY A 523 -3.41 13.35 -23.22
N SER A 524 -3.96 12.29 -23.80
CA SER A 524 -5.35 12.21 -24.27
C SER A 524 -5.92 10.80 -24.11
N ASN A 525 -7.25 10.69 -24.20
CA ASN A 525 -7.96 9.41 -24.35
C ASN A 525 -8.31 9.10 -25.82
N LEU A 526 -8.00 10.02 -26.74
CA LEU A 526 -8.10 9.82 -28.18
C LEU A 526 -6.94 10.51 -28.91
N TYR A 527 -6.17 9.74 -29.66
CA TYR A 527 -5.10 10.21 -30.54
C TYR A 527 -5.49 9.94 -32.00
N THR A 528 -5.40 10.96 -32.86
CA THR A 528 -5.82 10.86 -34.27
C THR A 528 -4.70 11.23 -35.24
N GLY A 529 -4.42 10.38 -36.21
CA GLY A 529 -3.37 10.59 -37.21
C GLY A 529 -1.97 10.28 -36.66
N GLN A 530 -1.00 11.16 -36.90
CA GLN A 530 0.37 10.95 -36.44
C GLN A 530 0.44 10.79 -34.92
N PHE A 531 1.07 9.70 -34.47
CA PHE A 531 1.38 9.43 -33.06
C PHE A 531 2.90 9.58 -32.92
N ASN A 532 3.35 10.70 -32.36
CA ASN A 532 4.70 11.23 -32.62
C ASN A 532 5.82 10.64 -31.75
N ALA A 533 5.47 9.93 -30.69
CA ALA A 533 6.38 9.31 -29.74
C ALA A 533 5.66 8.16 -29.00
N THR A 534 6.41 7.37 -28.23
CA THR A 534 5.88 6.23 -27.46
C THR A 534 5.10 6.69 -26.23
N THR A 535 3.98 6.04 -25.91
CA THR A 535 3.36 6.13 -24.58
C THR A 535 3.90 5.00 -23.70
N HIS A 536 4.35 5.34 -22.50
CA HIS A 536 4.84 4.37 -21.52
C HIS A 536 3.70 4.01 -20.55
N VAL A 537 3.68 2.76 -20.12
CA VAL A 537 2.64 2.22 -19.24
C VAL A 537 3.28 1.33 -18.16
N ILE A 538 2.96 1.60 -16.90
CA ILE A 538 3.23 0.71 -15.77
C ILE A 538 1.96 -0.07 -15.50
N VAL A 539 2.07 -1.39 -15.32
CA VAL A 539 0.93 -2.29 -15.04
C VAL A 539 1.37 -3.48 -14.16
N GLY A 540 2.20 -3.19 -13.15
CA GLY A 540 2.56 -4.14 -12.11
C GLY A 540 1.51 -4.32 -11.02
N GLY A 541 0.32 -3.72 -11.14
CA GLY A 541 -0.81 -3.95 -10.23
C GLY A 541 -1.38 -5.39 -10.23
N GLY A 542 -0.63 -6.41 -10.67
CA GLY A 542 -1.14 -7.75 -10.90
C GLY A 542 -1.60 -8.49 -9.63
N GLY A 543 -0.93 -8.32 -8.50
CA GLY A 543 -1.31 -9.01 -7.26
C GLY A 543 -0.40 -8.78 -6.06
N ALA A 544 0.88 -8.51 -6.26
CA ALA A 544 1.83 -8.22 -5.19
C ALA A 544 1.61 -6.85 -4.52
N MET A 545 2.09 -6.72 -3.28
CA MET A 545 1.85 -5.55 -2.41
C MET A 545 2.17 -4.21 -3.09
N LEU A 546 1.16 -3.34 -3.18
CA LEU A 546 1.15 -2.17 -4.07
C LEU A 546 2.31 -1.18 -3.81
N SER A 547 2.89 -0.64 -4.88
CA SER A 547 4.03 0.29 -4.84
C SER A 547 3.56 1.75 -4.91
N PRO A 548 3.86 2.59 -3.90
CA PRO A 548 3.34 3.95 -3.84
C PRO A 548 4.04 4.89 -4.84
N PHE A 549 3.28 5.87 -5.32
CA PHE A 549 3.79 6.94 -6.17
C PHE A 549 4.40 8.09 -5.36
N ARG A 550 5.34 8.80 -6.00
CA ARG A 550 5.81 10.14 -5.64
C ARG A 550 4.61 11.07 -5.48
N ALA A 551 4.65 11.90 -4.43
CA ALA A 551 3.66 12.94 -4.16
C ALA A 551 3.48 13.85 -5.38
N THR A 552 4.56 14.45 -5.90
CA THR A 552 4.54 15.21 -7.16
C THR A 552 4.17 14.32 -8.35
N VAL A 553 3.17 14.74 -9.13
CA VAL A 553 2.91 14.16 -10.46
C VAL A 553 3.89 14.76 -11.47
N PRO A 554 4.71 13.98 -12.18
CA PRO A 554 5.48 14.50 -13.31
C PRO A 554 4.52 14.96 -14.42
N TYR A 555 4.84 16.05 -15.13
CA TYR A 555 4.00 16.58 -16.22
C TYR A 555 3.71 15.55 -17.35
N TRP A 556 4.52 14.50 -17.47
CA TRP A 556 4.33 13.44 -18.44
C TRP A 556 3.41 12.31 -17.95
N SER A 557 3.14 12.20 -16.65
CA SER A 557 2.24 11.20 -16.07
C SER A 557 0.79 11.68 -16.25
N PHE A 558 0.07 11.08 -17.19
CA PHE A 558 -1.30 11.45 -17.52
C PHE A 558 -2.34 10.81 -16.59
N PHE A 559 -2.14 9.55 -16.19
CA PHE A 559 -3.03 8.83 -15.29
C PHE A 559 -2.21 7.95 -14.34
N ARG A 560 -2.64 7.82 -13.07
CA ARG A 560 -2.05 6.93 -12.07
C ARG A 560 -3.15 6.32 -11.21
N ASP A 561 -3.00 5.06 -10.81
CA ASP A 561 -3.90 4.36 -9.90
C ASP A 561 -3.14 3.39 -8.99
N TYR A 562 -3.42 3.47 -7.70
CA TYR A 562 -2.80 2.67 -6.64
C TYR A 562 -3.81 1.62 -6.19
N ASP A 563 -3.98 0.60 -7.02
CA ASP A 563 -4.92 -0.51 -6.83
C ASP A 563 -4.50 -1.69 -7.75
N PHE A 564 -5.09 -2.84 -7.52
CA PHE A 564 -4.81 -4.04 -8.32
C PHE A 564 -5.57 -4.00 -9.65
N GLY A 565 -4.88 -4.28 -10.75
CA GLY A 565 -5.45 -4.28 -12.09
C GLY A 565 -4.49 -4.75 -13.19
N PHE A 566 -5.05 -4.92 -14.37
CA PHE A 566 -4.37 -5.38 -15.59
C PHE A 566 -4.79 -4.51 -16.78
N SER A 567 -3.99 -4.54 -17.85
CA SER A 567 -4.33 -3.86 -19.11
C SER A 567 -4.92 -4.82 -20.14
N LYS A 568 -5.75 -4.29 -21.03
CA LYS A 568 -6.37 -4.99 -22.15
C LYS A 568 -6.24 -4.14 -23.41
N LEU A 569 -5.55 -4.67 -24.41
CA LEU A 569 -5.35 -4.06 -25.72
C LEU A 569 -6.31 -4.72 -26.71
N THR A 570 -7.23 -3.95 -27.28
CA THR A 570 -8.16 -4.41 -28.31
C THR A 570 -7.86 -3.70 -29.63
N ALA A 571 -7.18 -4.39 -30.55
CA ALA A 571 -7.11 -3.94 -31.94
C ALA A 571 -8.45 -4.25 -32.61
N LEU A 572 -9.14 -3.22 -33.09
CA LEU A 572 -10.44 -3.37 -33.77
C LEU A 572 -10.29 -3.60 -35.28
N ASN A 573 -9.23 -3.03 -35.86
CA ASN A 573 -8.78 -3.14 -37.25
C ASN A 573 -7.37 -2.51 -37.37
N HIS A 574 -6.80 -2.49 -38.58
CA HIS A 574 -5.46 -1.95 -38.84
C HIS A 574 -5.27 -0.46 -38.48
N SER A 575 -6.35 0.34 -38.43
CA SER A 575 -6.29 1.77 -38.12
C SER A 575 -6.82 2.15 -36.73
N THR A 576 -7.30 1.20 -35.89
CA THR A 576 -7.83 1.51 -34.55
C THR A 576 -7.41 0.52 -33.46
N LEU A 577 -6.67 1.01 -32.46
CA LEU A 577 -6.32 0.31 -31.23
C LEU A 577 -6.98 1.00 -30.03
N LEU A 578 -7.72 0.24 -29.23
CA LEU A 578 -8.19 0.64 -27.90
C LEU A 578 -7.27 0.01 -26.84
N PHE A 579 -6.86 0.80 -25.86
CA PHE A 579 -6.26 0.35 -24.61
C PHE A 579 -7.25 0.60 -23.46
N GLU A 580 -7.41 -0.38 -22.58
CA GLU A 580 -8.18 -0.30 -21.34
C GLU A 580 -7.31 -0.72 -20.14
N TYR A 581 -7.28 0.05 -19.06
CA TYR A 581 -6.82 -0.41 -17.75
C TYR A 581 -8.02 -0.81 -16.89
N LYS A 582 -7.94 -1.98 -16.28
CA LYS A 582 -9.06 -2.64 -15.60
C LYS A 582 -8.67 -3.11 -14.20
N LYS A 583 -9.45 -2.73 -13.18
CA LYS A 583 -9.17 -3.15 -11.79
C LYS A 583 -9.60 -4.60 -11.55
N SER A 584 -8.72 -5.38 -10.94
CA SER A 584 -8.92 -6.80 -10.63
C SER A 584 -10.07 -7.06 -9.67
N ARG A 585 -10.41 -6.10 -8.81
CA ARG A 585 -11.52 -6.23 -7.85
C ARG A 585 -12.91 -6.36 -8.52
N ASP A 586 -13.13 -5.74 -9.68
CA ASP A 586 -14.47 -5.68 -10.31
C ASP A 586 -14.53 -5.84 -11.83
N GLY A 587 -13.39 -5.86 -12.55
CA GLY A 587 -13.35 -6.06 -14.00
C GLY A 587 -13.84 -4.85 -14.82
N LYS A 588 -13.97 -3.67 -14.20
CA LYS A 588 -14.35 -2.43 -14.90
C LYS A 588 -13.14 -1.68 -15.40
N VAL A 589 -13.34 -0.89 -16.45
CA VAL A 589 -12.35 0.04 -17.01
C VAL A 589 -12.27 1.29 -16.13
N TYR A 590 -11.06 1.70 -15.76
CA TYR A 590 -10.79 2.90 -14.96
C TYR A 590 -9.95 3.95 -15.69
N ASP A 591 -9.10 3.53 -16.64
CA ASP A 591 -8.47 4.41 -17.63
C ASP A 591 -8.54 3.77 -19.02
N HIS A 592 -8.54 4.58 -20.08
CA HIS A 592 -8.54 4.10 -21.46
C HIS A 592 -7.99 5.17 -22.41
N PHE A 593 -7.47 4.71 -23.56
CA PHE A 593 -7.23 5.59 -24.70
C PHE A 593 -7.34 4.84 -26.02
N THR A 594 -7.66 5.57 -27.09
CA THR A 594 -7.74 5.04 -28.46
C THR A 594 -6.68 5.70 -29.35
N ILE A 595 -5.94 4.91 -30.12
CA ILE A 595 -5.09 5.38 -31.22
C ILE A 595 -5.82 5.09 -32.54
N SER A 596 -6.14 6.15 -33.30
CA SER A 596 -6.88 6.09 -34.57
C SER A 596 -6.06 6.74 -35.69
N ARG A 597 -5.40 5.93 -36.52
CA ARG A 597 -4.39 6.40 -37.50
C ARG A 597 -4.22 5.43 -38.66
N ASP A 598 -3.71 5.90 -39.78
CA ASP A 598 -3.43 5.03 -40.93
C ASP A 598 -1.93 4.71 -41.05
N TYR A 599 -1.58 3.73 -41.90
CA TYR A 599 -0.19 3.40 -42.23
C TYR A 599 0.63 4.61 -42.73
N ARG A 600 0.00 5.57 -43.43
CA ARG A 600 0.61 6.85 -43.84
C ARG A 600 1.13 7.68 -42.66
N ASP A 601 0.47 7.60 -41.50
CA ASP A 601 0.84 8.37 -40.30
C ASP A 601 2.00 7.70 -39.55
N ILE A 602 2.08 6.37 -39.63
CA ILE A 602 3.27 5.60 -39.21
C ILE A 602 4.45 5.98 -40.12
N MET A 603 4.26 6.10 -41.44
CA MET A 603 5.32 6.42 -42.42
C MET A 603 5.75 7.89 -42.46
N ALA A 604 4.98 8.83 -41.91
CA ALA A 604 5.34 10.25 -41.87
C ALA A 604 6.55 10.52 -40.93
N CYS A 605 7.37 11.52 -41.20
CA CYS A 605 8.51 11.84 -40.33
C CYS A 605 8.07 12.45 -38.98
N SER A 606 8.73 12.07 -37.90
CA SER A 606 8.64 12.69 -36.56
C SER A 606 10.03 13.11 -36.05
N ILE A 607 10.11 13.69 -34.85
CA ILE A 607 11.39 14.11 -34.23
C ILE A 607 12.33 12.89 -34.13
N ASP A 608 13.58 13.06 -34.53
CA ASP A 608 14.64 12.03 -34.67
C ASP A 608 14.28 10.78 -35.47
N ASN A 609 13.12 10.79 -36.16
CA ASN A 609 12.68 9.73 -37.06
C ASN A 609 12.22 10.30 -38.41
N CYS A 610 13.20 10.55 -39.28
CA CYS A 610 12.95 10.81 -40.70
C CYS A 610 13.96 10.03 -41.55
N PRO A 611 13.52 9.04 -42.35
CA PRO A 611 14.41 8.28 -43.22
C PRO A 611 15.20 9.18 -44.17
N ARG A 612 16.46 8.83 -44.46
CA ARG A 612 17.34 9.62 -45.33
C ARG A 612 16.75 9.74 -46.74
N THR A 613 16.24 10.91 -47.08
CA THR A 613 15.83 11.26 -48.44
C THR A 613 17.06 11.52 -49.31
N THR A 614 16.93 11.22 -50.61
CA THR A 614 17.90 11.65 -51.62
C THR A 614 17.30 12.78 -52.45
N LEU A 615 18.12 13.76 -52.82
CA LEU A 615 17.73 14.82 -53.77
C LEU A 615 17.84 14.36 -55.24
N ALA A 616 18.29 13.13 -55.49
CA ALA A 616 18.48 12.59 -56.83
C ALA A 616 17.16 12.14 -57.47
N SER A 617 16.63 12.94 -58.40
CA SER A 617 15.80 12.41 -59.47
C SER A 617 16.68 11.55 -60.41
N HIS A 618 16.17 10.41 -60.87
CA HIS A 618 16.99 9.35 -61.47
C HIS A 618 17.69 9.75 -62.79
N THR A 619 19.03 9.78 -62.78
CA THR A 619 19.88 9.46 -63.94
C THR A 619 21.15 8.70 -63.55
N ASN A 620 21.15 7.39 -63.81
CA ASN A 620 22.24 6.47 -64.21
C ASN A 620 23.71 6.60 -63.73
N PHE A 621 24.26 5.40 -63.45
CA PHE A 621 25.68 4.94 -63.53
C PHE A 621 26.70 5.22 -62.39
N ASP A 622 26.92 4.15 -61.60
CA ASP A 622 28.21 3.45 -61.35
C ASP A 622 29.50 4.23 -60.96
N SER A 623 30.04 3.97 -59.75
CA SER A 623 31.32 3.24 -59.57
C SER A 623 31.96 3.31 -58.15
N ASN A 624 32.83 2.32 -57.88
CA ASN A 624 33.89 2.17 -56.85
C ASN A 624 34.34 3.44 -56.05
N LEU A 625 34.83 3.38 -54.79
CA LEU A 625 36.02 2.60 -54.37
C LEU A 625 36.30 2.57 -52.82
N LYS A 626 36.79 1.41 -52.35
CA LYS A 626 37.51 0.96 -51.12
C LYS A 626 38.19 1.96 -50.11
N ARG A 627 38.44 1.41 -48.89
CA ARG A 627 39.53 1.67 -47.87
C ARG A 627 39.41 2.89 -46.93
N ARG A 628 40.06 2.97 -45.73
CA ARG A 628 40.48 2.00 -44.65
C ARG A 628 41.19 2.74 -43.48
N SER A 629 40.95 2.34 -42.21
CA SER A 629 41.99 2.01 -41.19
C SER A 629 42.89 3.07 -40.48
N MET A 630 42.82 3.13 -39.12
CA MET A 630 43.94 3.31 -38.13
C MET A 630 44.63 4.71 -37.95
N ILE A 631 45.33 5.14 -36.87
CA ILE A 631 45.55 4.74 -35.43
C ILE A 631 46.31 5.86 -34.62
N ARG A 632 46.37 5.77 -33.26
CA ARG A 632 47.24 6.47 -32.23
C ARG A 632 46.86 7.91 -31.79
N LEU A 633 46.96 8.39 -30.54
CA LEU A 633 47.41 7.94 -29.18
C LEU A 633 48.71 8.59 -28.61
N TRP A 634 48.61 9.01 -27.32
CA TRP A 634 49.58 9.45 -26.26
C TRP A 634 49.48 10.95 -25.84
N VAL A 635 49.57 11.45 -24.58
CA VAL A 635 49.59 10.99 -23.14
C VAL A 635 50.77 11.62 -22.35
N VAL A 636 50.50 12.42 -21.29
CA VAL A 636 51.42 12.93 -20.21
C VAL A 636 50.62 13.85 -19.22
N VAL A 637 50.94 14.09 -17.92
CA VAL A 637 51.44 13.23 -16.81
C VAL A 637 51.38 13.92 -15.40
N THR A 638 51.04 13.17 -14.32
CA THR A 638 51.25 13.38 -12.84
C THR A 638 50.71 14.64 -12.10
N TRP A 639 50.42 14.64 -10.78
CA TRP A 639 51.32 14.48 -9.58
C TRP A 639 50.82 13.55 -8.44
N LEU A 640 51.70 13.28 -7.46
CA LEU A 640 51.53 12.50 -6.20
C LEU A 640 51.99 13.37 -4.99
N VAL A 641 51.77 13.07 -3.70
CA VAL A 641 52.39 12.02 -2.83
C VAL A 641 51.68 11.98 -1.45
N LEU A 642 51.84 10.87 -0.69
CA LEU A 642 51.26 10.56 0.63
C LEU A 642 51.85 11.33 1.83
N TRP A 643 51.25 11.17 3.02
CA TRP A 643 51.94 10.90 4.30
C TRP A 643 51.08 9.97 5.20
N ALA A 644 51.61 9.41 6.31
CA ALA A 644 50.95 8.30 7.04
C ALA A 644 51.35 8.16 8.53
N ALA A 645 50.68 7.21 9.23
CA ALA A 645 50.86 6.74 10.62
C ALA A 645 50.23 7.63 11.74
N ALA A 646 49.75 7.12 12.89
CA ALA A 646 49.83 5.75 13.44
C ALA A 646 48.60 5.32 14.29
N ALA A 647 48.43 3.99 14.41
CA ALA A 647 47.64 3.13 15.32
C ALA A 647 47.01 3.74 16.62
N VAL A 648 45.85 3.27 17.11
CA VAL A 648 45.66 1.97 17.80
C VAL A 648 44.16 1.57 17.89
N HIS A 649 43.86 0.27 17.80
CA HIS A 649 42.55 -0.33 18.10
C HIS A 649 42.37 -0.63 19.61
N PRO A 650 41.12 -0.67 20.09
CA PRO A 650 40.56 -1.97 20.52
C PRO A 650 39.33 -2.36 19.68
N GLY A 651 38.72 -3.50 20.01
CA GLY A 651 37.52 -4.04 19.35
C GLY A 651 36.55 -4.68 20.34
N GLU A 652 35.54 -5.37 19.80
CA GLU A 652 34.41 -6.01 20.51
C GLU A 652 33.40 -4.99 21.15
N GLN A 653 32.09 -5.25 21.25
CA GLN A 653 31.28 -6.47 21.01
C GLN A 653 30.01 -6.20 20.18
N PRO A 654 29.48 -7.19 19.43
CA PRO A 654 28.18 -7.13 18.77
C PRO A 654 27.01 -7.66 19.66
N LEU A 655 26.97 -7.31 20.95
CA LEU A 655 25.88 -7.71 21.87
C LEU A 655 25.56 -6.62 22.90
N SER A 656 24.59 -5.74 22.61
CA SER A 656 23.76 -5.08 23.64
C SER A 656 22.60 -4.24 23.08
N ARG A 657 21.41 -4.83 23.02
CA ARG A 657 20.19 -4.34 23.71
C ARG A 657 19.00 -5.26 23.43
N ILE A 658 18.94 -6.34 24.22
CA ILE A 658 17.66 -6.99 24.54
C ILE A 658 16.83 -5.95 25.30
N ALA A 659 15.60 -5.69 24.87
CA ALA A 659 14.61 -5.03 25.72
C ALA A 659 14.26 -6.02 26.85
N VAL A 660 14.79 -5.80 28.05
CA VAL A 660 14.61 -6.74 29.17
C VAL A 660 13.23 -6.53 29.78
N GLU A 661 12.27 -7.40 29.43
CA GLU A 661 10.93 -7.40 30.01
C GLU A 661 10.99 -7.47 31.54
N ARG A 662 10.70 -6.35 32.20
CA ARG A 662 10.80 -6.22 33.66
C ARG A 662 9.42 -6.34 34.30
N MET A 663 8.86 -7.56 34.32
CA MET A 663 7.58 -7.82 34.97
C MET A 663 7.70 -7.69 36.51
N VAL A 664 7.45 -6.49 37.04
CA VAL A 664 7.35 -6.25 38.49
C VAL A 664 5.93 -6.55 38.96
N LEU A 665 5.59 -7.85 39.00
CA LEU A 665 4.30 -8.31 39.48
C LEU A 665 4.21 -8.10 41.01
N ALA A 666 3.30 -7.24 41.46
CA ALA A 666 3.05 -6.93 42.87
C ALA A 666 1.64 -7.35 43.30
N VAL A 667 1.10 -8.38 42.64
CA VAL A 667 -0.26 -8.88 42.87
C VAL A 667 -0.39 -9.37 44.31
N ASN A 668 -1.36 -8.79 45.02
CA ASN A 668 -1.62 -9.07 46.42
C ASN A 668 -3.00 -9.72 46.54
N GLU A 669 -3.08 -10.93 47.10
CA GLU A 669 -4.34 -11.70 47.20
C GLU A 669 -5.44 -10.99 47.99
N SER A 670 -5.09 -10.03 48.85
CA SER A 670 -6.07 -9.19 49.57
C SER A 670 -6.54 -7.96 48.79
N ALA A 671 -5.82 -7.55 47.74
CA ALA A 671 -6.20 -6.44 46.87
C ALA A 671 -7.23 -6.87 45.82
N HIS A 672 -8.06 -5.93 45.37
CA HIS A 672 -9.03 -6.20 44.30
C HIS A 672 -9.44 -4.94 43.54
N VAL A 673 -9.93 -5.15 42.32
CA VAL A 673 -10.71 -4.18 41.53
C VAL A 673 -12.00 -4.89 41.10
N ARG A 674 -13.13 -4.17 41.05
CA ARG A 674 -14.41 -4.66 40.54
C ARG A 674 -15.09 -3.57 39.76
N ALA A 675 -15.61 -3.90 38.58
CA ALA A 675 -16.29 -2.96 37.69
C ALA A 675 -17.74 -3.38 37.46
N SER A 676 -18.67 -2.43 37.53
CA SER A 676 -20.10 -2.69 37.34
C SER A 676 -20.81 -1.52 36.63
N PRO A 677 -21.89 -1.77 35.86
CA PRO A 677 -22.46 -3.07 35.52
C PRO A 677 -21.57 -3.89 34.56
N LEU A 678 -21.88 -5.18 34.38
CA LEU A 678 -21.08 -6.09 33.54
C LEU A 678 -21.32 -5.90 32.02
N VAL A 679 -22.49 -5.37 31.65
CA VAL A 679 -22.90 -5.16 30.26
C VAL A 679 -23.43 -3.73 30.13
N LEU A 680 -22.93 -3.01 29.13
CA LEU A 680 -23.25 -1.61 28.85
C LEU A 680 -24.12 -1.48 27.58
N GLY A 681 -24.79 -0.34 27.39
CA GLY A 681 -25.53 -0.03 26.15
C GLY A 681 -26.73 -0.94 25.88
N LEU A 682 -27.40 -1.44 26.93
CA LEU A 682 -28.50 -2.41 26.83
C LEU A 682 -29.75 -1.91 26.06
N LYS A 683 -29.86 -0.61 25.78
CA LYS A 683 -30.90 0.01 24.94
C LYS A 683 -30.30 0.70 23.70
N GLY A 684 -29.04 0.42 23.37
CA GLY A 684 -28.30 1.07 22.28
C GLY A 684 -27.57 2.35 22.70
N GLU A 685 -27.35 2.59 24.00
CA GLU A 685 -26.52 3.69 24.47
C GLU A 685 -25.06 3.49 24.01
N THR A 686 -24.47 4.52 23.37
CA THR A 686 -23.08 4.49 22.85
C THR A 686 -22.05 4.95 23.87
N ASN A 687 -22.48 5.43 25.03
CA ASN A 687 -21.65 5.64 26.21
C ASN A 687 -22.45 5.33 27.48
N GLU A 688 -21.77 4.90 28.55
CA GLU A 688 -22.41 4.59 29.84
C GLU A 688 -21.45 4.77 31.01
N TRP A 689 -22.00 5.02 32.20
CA TRP A 689 -21.24 5.16 33.44
C TRP A 689 -20.94 3.82 34.09
N VAL A 690 -19.65 3.54 34.27
CA VAL A 690 -19.13 2.39 35.00
C VAL A 690 -18.68 2.82 36.39
N GLU A 691 -18.98 1.99 37.37
CA GLU A 691 -18.59 2.13 38.76
C GLU A 691 -17.49 1.11 39.09
N VAL A 692 -16.30 1.62 39.46
CA VAL A 692 -15.09 0.83 39.68
C VAL A 692 -14.68 0.92 41.16
N GLU A 693 -14.95 -0.12 41.92
CA GLU A 693 -14.56 -0.25 43.33
C GLU A 693 -13.22 -0.98 43.45
N PHE A 694 -12.32 -0.48 44.31
CA PHE A 694 -11.01 -1.08 44.49
C PHE A 694 -10.48 -0.97 45.92
N PHE A 695 -9.58 -1.90 46.24
CA PHE A 695 -8.89 -1.97 47.52
C PHE A 695 -7.43 -2.39 47.35
N ASN A 696 -6.51 -1.64 47.96
CA ASN A 696 -5.11 -2.02 48.17
C ASN A 696 -4.82 -2.00 49.69
N PRO A 697 -4.34 -3.10 50.30
CA PRO A 697 -3.97 -3.11 51.72
C PRO A 697 -2.72 -2.26 52.03
N ASN A 698 -1.91 -1.90 51.03
CA ASN A 698 -0.70 -1.07 51.16
C ASN A 698 -0.81 0.20 50.27
N PRO A 699 -1.76 1.12 50.53
CA PRO A 699 -2.11 2.19 49.59
C PRO A 699 -1.10 3.34 49.54
N SER A 700 -0.87 3.87 48.34
CA SER A 700 -0.11 5.10 48.12
C SER A 700 -0.99 6.24 47.59
N ASN A 701 -0.59 7.48 47.82
CA ASN A 701 -1.14 8.63 47.06
C ASN A 701 -0.79 8.58 45.56
N THR A 702 0.14 7.70 45.17
CA THR A 702 0.56 7.45 43.77
C THR A 702 -0.01 6.15 43.18
N ASP A 703 -0.96 5.51 43.85
CA ASP A 703 -1.73 4.41 43.24
C ASP A 703 -2.70 4.97 42.19
N TRP A 704 -2.95 4.21 41.13
CA TRP A 704 -3.82 4.63 40.02
C TRP A 704 -4.54 3.45 39.37
N VAL A 705 -5.70 3.71 38.77
CA VAL A 705 -6.49 2.73 38.03
C VAL A 705 -6.42 3.06 36.55
N GLY A 706 -5.93 2.12 35.74
CA GLY A 706 -5.96 2.20 34.28
C GLY A 706 -7.16 1.48 33.69
N VAL A 707 -7.73 2.05 32.62
CA VAL A 707 -8.79 1.44 31.78
C VAL A 707 -8.14 0.86 30.54
N PHE A 708 -8.36 -0.42 30.24
CA PHE A 708 -7.76 -1.09 29.08
C PHE A 708 -8.84 -1.68 28.17
N SER A 709 -8.65 -1.56 26.86
CA SER A 709 -9.51 -2.17 25.84
C SER A 709 -8.68 -2.49 24.59
N PRO A 710 -8.41 -3.76 24.23
CA PRO A 710 -8.99 -5.00 24.79
C PRO A 710 -8.76 -5.20 26.29
N ALA A 711 -9.62 -6.00 26.91
CA ALA A 711 -9.55 -6.28 28.34
C ALA A 711 -8.35 -7.17 28.73
N ASP A 712 -7.81 -7.94 27.79
CA ASP A 712 -6.51 -8.63 27.96
C ASP A 712 -5.39 -7.70 27.47
N PHE A 713 -4.69 -7.10 28.43
CA PHE A 713 -3.64 -6.11 28.20
C PHE A 713 -2.28 -6.58 28.75
N SER A 714 -1.18 -6.09 28.19
CA SER A 714 0.15 -6.33 28.75
C SER A 714 0.53 -5.24 29.76
N SER A 715 0.72 -5.63 31.01
CA SER A 715 1.27 -4.77 32.07
C SER A 715 2.80 -4.76 32.11
N ALA A 716 3.49 -5.27 31.09
CA ALA A 716 4.94 -5.20 30.99
C ALA A 716 5.40 -3.78 30.65
N ILE A 717 6.63 -3.43 31.03
CA ILE A 717 7.25 -2.14 30.69
C ILE A 717 7.87 -2.24 29.29
N CYS A 718 7.50 -1.32 28.40
CA CYS A 718 8.05 -1.23 27.04
C CYS A 718 8.85 0.08 26.88
N GLU A 719 10.17 -0.03 26.93
CA GLU A 719 11.08 1.10 26.63
C GLU A 719 11.18 1.31 25.11
N ALA A 720 10.77 2.48 24.63
CA ALA A 720 11.01 2.91 23.25
C ALA A 720 12.40 3.58 23.14
N TYR A 721 13.25 3.10 22.24
CA TYR A 721 14.55 3.70 21.95
C TYR A 721 14.43 4.73 20.82
N GLY A 722 14.89 5.96 21.08
CA GLY A 722 15.00 7.02 20.06
C GLY A 722 13.82 7.99 19.94
N VAL A 723 12.81 7.90 20.82
CA VAL A 723 11.67 8.83 20.89
C VAL A 723 11.46 9.32 22.33
N PRO A 724 10.75 10.44 22.56
CA PRO A 724 10.38 10.88 23.90
C PRO A 724 9.59 9.80 24.67
N GLN A 725 9.84 9.69 25.98
CA GLN A 725 9.19 8.69 26.83
C GLN A 725 7.99 9.31 27.56
N TYR A 726 6.80 8.84 27.23
CA TYR A 726 5.54 9.22 27.88
C TYR A 726 5.12 8.14 28.88
N TYR A 727 4.72 8.56 30.08
CA TYR A 727 4.30 7.68 31.15
C TYR A 727 2.77 7.55 31.21
N PRO A 728 2.21 6.36 31.51
CA PRO A 728 2.90 5.13 31.92
C PRO A 728 3.42 4.29 30.73
N MET A 729 4.67 3.83 30.81
CA MET A 729 5.36 3.08 29.74
C MET A 729 4.94 1.60 29.64
N LEU A 730 3.63 1.33 29.59
CA LEU A 730 3.09 -0.03 29.45
C LEU A 730 3.11 -0.50 27.99
N CYS A 731 3.39 -1.79 27.77
CA CYS A 731 3.35 -2.42 26.45
C CYS A 731 1.95 -2.43 25.80
N THR A 732 0.90 -2.23 26.59
CA THR A 732 -0.43 -1.83 26.11
C THR A 732 -0.79 -0.51 26.77
N ALA A 733 -0.95 0.55 25.97
CA ALA A 733 -1.43 1.83 26.49
C ALA A 733 -2.84 1.67 27.11
N PRO A 734 -3.09 2.16 28.35
CA PRO A 734 -4.45 2.37 28.82
C PRO A 734 -5.18 3.38 27.92
N ILE A 735 -6.50 3.19 27.77
CA ILE A 735 -7.39 4.14 27.09
C ILE A 735 -7.41 5.47 27.85
N LYS A 736 -7.48 5.38 29.18
CA LYS A 736 -7.38 6.47 30.16
C LYS A 736 -7.06 5.91 31.54
N TYR A 737 -6.69 6.76 32.49
CA TYR A 737 -6.35 6.37 33.85
C TYR A 737 -6.70 7.46 34.87
N GLN A 738 -6.87 7.11 36.13
CA GLN A 738 -7.05 8.10 37.20
C GLN A 738 -6.45 7.60 38.52
N TYR A 739 -5.88 8.52 39.30
CA TYR A 739 -5.32 8.24 40.62
C TYR A 739 -6.39 7.72 41.59
N ALA A 740 -6.00 6.75 42.40
CA ALA A 740 -6.86 6.04 43.35
C ALA A 740 -7.44 6.95 44.46
N ASN A 741 -6.86 8.14 44.65
CA ASN A 741 -7.30 9.16 45.59
C ASN A 741 -8.23 10.23 44.97
N PHE A 742 -8.44 10.26 43.65
CA PHE A 742 -9.33 11.21 42.97
C PHE A 742 -10.76 11.04 43.51
N ASN A 743 -11.32 12.11 44.09
CA ASN A 743 -12.59 12.11 44.84
C ASN A 743 -12.68 11.09 46.01
N ASN A 744 -11.56 10.47 46.41
CA ASN A 744 -11.47 9.41 47.41
C ASN A 744 -10.66 9.87 48.65
N ASN A 745 -11.24 10.84 49.36
CA ASN A 745 -10.65 11.46 50.55
C ASN A 745 -10.28 10.40 51.62
N GLY A 746 -8.98 10.19 51.81
CA GLY A 746 -8.45 9.22 52.79
C GLY A 746 -8.07 7.85 52.23
N TYR A 747 -8.06 7.65 50.90
CA TYR A 747 -7.58 6.42 50.25
C TYR A 747 -6.26 5.89 50.85
N SER A 748 -5.25 6.76 50.99
CA SER A 748 -3.93 6.44 51.57
C SER A 748 -3.91 6.12 53.08
N LYS A 749 -5.09 6.04 53.71
CA LYS A 749 -5.29 5.51 55.08
C LYS A 749 -6.23 4.31 55.13
N SER A 750 -7.24 4.25 54.25
CA SER A 750 -8.28 3.21 54.24
C SER A 750 -7.96 2.03 53.31
N GLY A 751 -7.11 2.26 52.31
CA GLY A 751 -6.88 1.35 51.18
C GLY A 751 -8.01 1.28 50.18
N LYS A 752 -9.18 1.86 50.48
CA LYS A 752 -10.44 1.69 49.74
C LYS A 752 -10.73 2.93 48.92
N GLY A 753 -11.03 2.74 47.64
CA GLY A 753 -11.48 3.81 46.75
C GLY A 753 -12.50 3.33 45.73
N LYS A 754 -13.13 4.31 45.09
CA LYS A 754 -14.24 4.12 44.17
C LYS A 754 -14.22 5.21 43.10
N LEU A 755 -14.01 4.82 41.85
CA LEU A 755 -14.05 5.71 40.70
C LEU A 755 -15.37 5.50 39.95
N LYS A 756 -15.87 6.58 39.33
CA LYS A 756 -17.03 6.53 38.45
C LYS A 756 -16.61 7.10 37.11
N LEU A 757 -16.53 6.24 36.10
CA LEU A 757 -15.90 6.52 34.81
C LEU A 757 -16.93 6.37 33.70
N GLN A 758 -16.99 7.29 32.74
CA GLN A 758 -17.84 7.19 31.57
C GLN A 758 -17.07 6.48 30.46
N LEU A 759 -17.53 5.32 30.01
CA LEU A 759 -16.95 4.61 28.87
C LEU A 759 -17.76 4.90 27.59
N ILE A 760 -17.06 4.95 26.47
CA ILE A 760 -17.66 4.99 25.13
C ILE A 760 -17.56 3.63 24.45
N ASN A 761 -18.50 3.31 23.56
CA ASN A 761 -18.44 2.08 22.77
C ASN A 761 -17.44 2.24 21.63
N GLN A 762 -16.21 1.79 21.86
CA GLN A 762 -15.10 1.84 20.90
C GLN A 762 -14.65 0.43 20.51
N ARG A 763 -15.61 -0.48 20.28
CA ARG A 763 -15.43 -1.90 19.96
C ARG A 763 -15.13 -2.76 21.18
N GLU A 764 -13.88 -3.19 21.35
CA GLU A 764 -13.47 -4.31 22.22
C GLU A 764 -13.91 -4.21 23.70
N ASP A 765 -13.84 -5.34 24.40
CA ASP A 765 -14.13 -5.42 25.84
C ASP A 765 -13.17 -4.56 26.69
N PHE A 766 -13.53 -4.36 27.95
CA PHE A 766 -12.80 -3.51 28.90
C PHE A 766 -12.39 -4.26 30.17
N SER A 767 -11.20 -3.94 30.69
CA SER A 767 -10.78 -4.26 32.06
C SER A 767 -10.22 -3.02 32.76
N PHE A 768 -10.17 -3.08 34.09
CA PHE A 768 -9.63 -2.04 34.95
C PHE A 768 -8.54 -2.64 35.84
N ALA A 769 -7.39 -1.99 35.90
CA ALA A 769 -6.25 -2.49 36.65
C ALA A 769 -5.71 -1.45 37.62
N LEU A 770 -5.56 -1.84 38.88
CA LEU A 770 -4.98 -1.01 39.93
C LEU A 770 -3.46 -1.22 39.96
N PHE A 771 -2.74 -0.11 39.85
CA PHE A 771 -1.28 -0.04 39.93
C PHE A 771 -0.85 0.73 41.18
N SER A 772 0.35 0.43 41.64
CA SER A 772 1.07 1.20 42.66
C SER A 772 2.42 1.68 42.12
N GLY A 773 3.01 2.71 42.74
CA GLY A 773 4.32 3.24 42.35
C GLY A 773 4.29 4.40 41.34
N GLY A 774 3.12 4.99 41.08
CA GLY A 774 2.96 6.09 40.12
C GLY A 774 2.97 5.65 38.65
N LEU A 775 2.97 6.62 37.75
CA LEU A 775 3.00 6.38 36.29
C LEU A 775 4.42 6.01 35.80
N GLU A 776 5.47 6.47 36.51
CA GLU A 776 6.88 6.20 36.17
C GLU A 776 7.31 4.76 36.45
N ASN A 777 6.88 4.21 37.59
CA ASN A 777 7.30 2.90 38.09
C ASN A 777 6.08 2.00 38.41
N PRO A 778 5.16 1.79 37.45
CA PRO A 778 3.88 1.16 37.71
C PRO A 778 4.02 -0.33 37.99
N LYS A 779 3.44 -0.79 39.09
CA LYS A 779 3.42 -2.20 39.52
C LYS A 779 1.98 -2.68 39.61
N LEU A 780 1.63 -3.70 38.84
CA LEU A 780 0.27 -4.24 38.83
C LEU A 780 -0.06 -4.89 40.18
N VAL A 781 -1.15 -4.42 40.81
CA VAL A 781 -1.63 -4.86 42.13
C VAL A 781 -2.86 -5.77 42.01
N ALA A 782 -3.82 -5.41 41.16
CA ALA A 782 -5.04 -6.19 40.91
C ALA A 782 -5.69 -5.82 39.57
N VAL A 783 -6.45 -6.75 38.99
CA VAL A 783 -7.25 -6.57 37.75
C VAL A 783 -8.71 -6.89 38.05
N SER A 784 -9.64 -6.20 37.37
CA SER A 784 -11.07 -6.38 37.53
C SER A 784 -11.62 -7.60 36.77
N ASN A 785 -12.89 -7.89 37.02
CA ASN A 785 -13.72 -8.56 36.01
C ASN A 785 -13.73 -7.77 34.69
N LYS A 786 -13.87 -8.47 33.57
CA LYS A 786 -14.14 -7.85 32.26
C LYS A 786 -15.56 -7.28 32.21
N ILE A 787 -15.78 -6.25 31.40
CA ILE A 787 -17.10 -5.72 31.02
C ILE A 787 -17.12 -5.38 29.53
N ALA A 788 -18.30 -5.29 28.91
CA ALA A 788 -18.42 -4.93 27.48
C ALA A 788 -19.75 -4.25 27.17
N PHE A 789 -19.83 -3.55 26.03
CA PHE A 789 -21.12 -3.13 25.47
C PHE A 789 -21.90 -4.33 24.94
N ALA A 790 -23.24 -4.27 24.97
CA ALA A 790 -24.15 -5.32 24.50
C ALA A 790 -24.00 -5.61 22.99
N ASN A 791 -23.59 -4.59 22.21
CA ASN A 791 -23.05 -4.77 20.88
C ASN A 791 -21.74 -3.99 20.72
N PRO A 792 -20.57 -4.63 20.91
CA PRO A 792 -19.25 -4.05 20.65
C PRO A 792 -19.13 -3.48 19.23
N LYS A 793 -19.70 -4.17 18.24
CA LYS A 793 -19.49 -3.87 16.82
C LYS A 793 -20.41 -2.79 16.24
N ALA A 794 -21.27 -2.17 17.06
CA ALA A 794 -22.33 -1.26 16.61
C ALA A 794 -21.84 -0.07 15.74
N PRO A 795 -22.69 0.44 14.82
CA PRO A 795 -22.41 1.69 14.11
C PRO A 795 -22.47 2.90 15.06
N VAL A 796 -21.35 3.60 15.21
CA VAL A 796 -21.15 4.70 16.18
C VAL A 796 -20.49 5.94 15.55
N TYR A 797 -20.72 7.09 16.20
CA TYR A 797 -20.06 8.38 15.95
C TYR A 797 -20.06 8.84 14.49
N PRO A 798 -21.24 8.99 13.84
CA PRO A 798 -21.30 9.57 12.51
C PRO A 798 -20.86 11.04 12.52
N ARG A 799 -20.04 11.39 11.54
CA ARG A 799 -19.60 12.74 11.21
C ARG A 799 -19.99 13.04 9.75
N LEU A 800 -20.57 14.20 9.55
CA LEU A 800 -20.96 14.74 8.25
C LEU A 800 -19.81 15.55 7.67
N ALA A 801 -19.60 15.43 6.36
CA ALA A 801 -18.71 16.32 5.62
C ALA A 801 -19.30 16.57 4.22
N GLN A 802 -19.09 17.78 3.68
CA GLN A 802 -19.56 18.11 2.34
C GLN A 802 -18.87 17.22 1.29
N GLY A 803 -19.65 16.75 0.32
CA GLY A 803 -19.17 15.92 -0.78
C GLY A 803 -18.50 16.73 -1.89
N LYS A 804 -18.23 16.07 -3.03
CA LYS A 804 -17.58 16.68 -4.20
C LYS A 804 -18.48 17.63 -4.99
N SER A 805 -19.75 17.78 -4.60
CA SER A 805 -20.67 18.78 -5.12
C SER A 805 -21.55 19.35 -4.00
N TRP A 806 -22.07 20.56 -4.20
CA TRP A 806 -22.90 21.27 -3.20
C TRP A 806 -24.17 20.48 -2.77
N ASN A 807 -24.68 19.61 -3.64
CA ASN A 807 -25.82 18.72 -3.43
C ASN A 807 -25.42 17.30 -2.99
N GLU A 808 -24.18 17.10 -2.53
CA GLU A 808 -23.67 15.86 -1.94
C GLU A 808 -23.27 16.08 -0.48
N MET A 809 -23.75 15.23 0.42
CA MET A 809 -23.31 15.15 1.81
C MET A 809 -22.78 13.75 2.07
N THR A 810 -21.62 13.64 2.71
CA THR A 810 -21.10 12.34 3.16
C THR A 810 -21.49 12.08 4.61
N VAL A 811 -21.82 10.83 4.91
CA VAL A 811 -21.99 10.32 6.27
C VAL A 811 -20.88 9.32 6.52
N THR A 812 -19.90 9.67 7.36
CA THR A 812 -18.80 8.78 7.74
C THR A 812 -18.97 8.32 9.19
N TRP A 813 -18.93 7.02 9.45
CA TRP A 813 -19.11 6.45 10.80
C TRP A 813 -18.14 5.28 11.06
N THR A 814 -17.99 4.90 12.33
CA THR A 814 -17.11 3.78 12.74
C THR A 814 -17.95 2.57 13.16
N SER A 815 -17.45 1.35 12.96
CA SER A 815 -18.04 0.13 13.53
C SER A 815 -17.00 -0.97 13.76
N GLY A 816 -17.43 -2.09 14.34
CA GLY A 816 -16.62 -3.31 14.45
C GLY A 816 -16.93 -4.38 13.40
N TYR A 817 -17.80 -4.10 12.42
CA TYR A 817 -18.17 -5.05 11.37
C TYR A 817 -17.32 -4.85 10.11
N ASP A 818 -16.61 -5.91 9.69
CA ASP A 818 -15.97 -5.95 8.37
C ASP A 818 -17.04 -5.98 7.27
N PHE A 819 -16.70 -5.56 6.05
CA PHE A 819 -17.60 -5.66 4.89
C PHE A 819 -17.96 -7.13 4.55
N LYS A 820 -17.17 -8.10 5.03
CA LYS A 820 -17.44 -9.54 4.98
C LYS A 820 -18.44 -9.99 6.05
N GLU A 821 -18.49 -9.32 7.20
CA GLU A 821 -19.42 -9.62 8.29
C GLU A 821 -20.78 -8.93 8.11
N ALA A 822 -20.80 -7.69 7.62
CA ALA A 822 -22.02 -6.96 7.34
C ALA A 822 -21.86 -5.97 6.19
N VAL A 823 -22.88 -5.86 5.34
CA VAL A 823 -22.92 -4.82 4.29
C VAL A 823 -23.32 -3.48 4.94
N PRO A 824 -22.47 -2.43 4.90
CA PRO A 824 -22.78 -1.13 5.50
C PRO A 824 -23.55 -0.23 4.52
N PHE A 825 -24.53 0.49 5.03
CA PHE A 825 -25.37 1.41 4.27
C PHE A 825 -25.98 2.49 5.17
N VAL A 826 -26.57 3.53 4.56
CA VAL A 826 -27.37 4.52 5.26
C VAL A 826 -28.77 4.50 4.65
N GLU A 827 -29.79 4.31 5.49
CA GLU A 827 -31.17 4.60 5.12
C GLU A 827 -31.42 6.10 5.35
N TRP A 828 -31.88 6.82 4.33
CA TRP A 828 -32.07 8.27 4.42
C TRP A 828 -33.20 8.77 3.51
N GLY A 829 -33.64 10.01 3.70
CA GLY A 829 -34.66 10.63 2.87
C GLY A 829 -35.23 11.92 3.46
N ALA A 830 -36.39 12.35 2.94
CA ALA A 830 -37.10 13.49 3.49
C ALA A 830 -37.78 13.15 4.83
N LYS A 831 -37.85 14.14 5.74
CA LYS A 831 -38.50 13.97 7.04
C LYS A 831 -40.00 13.68 6.87
N GLY A 832 -40.41 12.47 7.21
CA GLY A 832 -41.77 11.96 6.96
C GLY A 832 -42.07 11.58 5.50
N GLY A 833 -41.06 11.57 4.62
CA GLY A 833 -41.16 11.16 3.23
C GLY A 833 -40.67 9.72 2.99
N GLN A 834 -40.56 9.35 1.71
CA GLN A 834 -39.98 8.06 1.32
C GLN A 834 -38.49 8.01 1.66
N ARG A 835 -38.05 6.86 2.20
CA ARG A 835 -36.64 6.57 2.49
C ARG A 835 -36.02 5.67 1.41
N VAL A 836 -34.72 5.83 1.22
CA VAL A 836 -33.88 5.09 0.26
C VAL A 836 -32.60 4.62 0.95
N LEU A 837 -31.96 3.57 0.41
CA LEU A 837 -30.67 3.08 0.93
C LEU A 837 -29.53 3.58 0.04
N SER A 838 -28.50 4.21 0.64
CA SER A 838 -27.23 4.51 -0.03
C SER A 838 -26.11 3.62 0.54
N PRO A 839 -25.33 2.91 -0.31
CA PRO A 839 -24.25 2.05 0.17
C PRO A 839 -23.09 2.88 0.75
N ALA A 840 -22.30 2.27 1.63
CA ALA A 840 -21.05 2.86 2.09
C ALA A 840 -19.82 2.11 1.55
N GLY A 841 -18.77 2.86 1.20
CA GLY A 841 -17.42 2.30 1.06
C GLY A 841 -16.80 2.12 2.45
N THR A 842 -16.01 1.07 2.63
CA THR A 842 -15.34 0.76 3.92
C THR A 842 -13.83 0.93 3.77
N LEU A 843 -13.22 1.58 4.76
CA LEU A 843 -11.78 1.73 4.93
C LEU A 843 -11.36 1.26 6.34
N THR A 844 -10.10 0.93 6.49
CA THR A 844 -9.42 0.72 7.78
C THR A 844 -7.92 0.93 7.59
N PHE A 845 -7.16 0.93 8.67
CA PHE A 845 -5.69 0.93 8.67
C PHE A 845 -5.19 -0.07 9.71
N ASP A 846 -4.01 -0.64 9.49
CA ASP A 846 -3.39 -1.64 10.34
C ASP A 846 -2.19 -1.08 11.12
N ARG A 847 -1.55 -1.91 11.96
CA ARG A 847 -0.38 -1.51 12.74
C ARG A 847 0.77 -1.05 11.85
N ASN A 848 1.01 -1.70 10.71
CA ASN A 848 2.14 -1.40 9.83
C ASN A 848 1.91 -0.17 8.93
N SER A 849 0.66 0.27 8.81
CA SER A 849 0.27 1.54 8.19
C SER A 849 0.81 2.77 8.94
N MET A 850 1.20 2.62 10.21
CA MET A 850 1.79 3.69 11.02
C MET A 850 3.30 3.81 10.76
N CYS A 851 3.81 5.04 10.62
CA CYS A 851 5.21 5.31 10.30
C CYS A 851 6.18 5.18 11.48
N GLY A 852 5.71 5.28 12.73
CA GLY A 852 6.59 5.40 13.89
C GLY A 852 5.95 5.05 15.24
N ALA A 853 6.70 5.27 16.33
CA ALA A 853 6.23 5.05 17.70
C ALA A 853 5.76 6.39 18.33
N PRO A 854 4.72 6.39 19.19
CA PRO A 854 4.00 5.23 19.73
C PRO A 854 2.94 4.58 18.81
N ALA A 855 2.56 5.19 17.69
CA ALA A 855 1.46 4.73 16.80
C ALA A 855 1.57 3.26 16.37
N ARG A 856 2.76 2.84 15.92
CA ARG A 856 3.08 1.48 15.47
C ARG A 856 3.31 0.51 16.64
N THR A 857 3.50 0.99 17.86
CA THR A 857 3.99 0.20 19.01
C THR A 857 3.00 0.19 20.18
N VAL A 858 3.22 0.98 21.23
CA VAL A 858 2.48 0.88 22.51
C VAL A 858 1.10 1.54 22.47
N GLY A 859 0.95 2.58 21.63
CA GLY A 859 -0.32 3.30 21.45
C GLY A 859 -1.22 2.71 20.35
N TRP A 860 -0.76 1.65 19.66
CA TRP A 860 -1.57 0.96 18.65
C TRP A 860 -2.87 0.40 19.24
N ARG A 861 -4.00 0.82 18.65
CA ARG A 861 -5.31 0.20 18.86
C ARG A 861 -6.03 0.06 17.53
N HIS A 862 -6.64 -1.09 17.28
CA HIS A 862 -7.32 -1.35 16.00
C HIS A 862 -8.52 -0.41 15.82
N PRO A 863 -8.60 0.38 14.73
CA PRO A 863 -9.63 1.41 14.54
C PRO A 863 -11.01 0.82 14.20
N GLY A 864 -11.09 -0.49 13.93
CA GLY A 864 -12.30 -1.13 13.42
C GLY A 864 -12.45 -0.87 11.93
N TYR A 865 -13.65 -0.47 11.51
CA TYR A 865 -13.98 -0.20 10.12
C TYR A 865 -14.67 1.16 10.02
N ILE A 866 -14.13 2.03 9.16
CA ILE A 866 -14.66 3.37 8.88
C ILE A 866 -15.46 3.27 7.59
N HIS A 867 -16.75 3.56 7.66
CA HIS A 867 -17.67 3.48 6.53
C HIS A 867 -18.07 4.88 6.09
N THR A 868 -18.04 5.17 4.79
CA THR A 868 -18.48 6.46 4.21
C THR A 868 -19.55 6.23 3.15
N SER A 869 -20.76 6.74 3.42
CA SER A 869 -21.90 6.77 2.48
C SER A 869 -22.05 8.15 1.85
N TYR A 870 -22.48 8.20 0.60
CA TYR A 870 -22.68 9.43 -0.18
C TYR A 870 -24.18 9.65 -0.39
N LEU A 871 -24.70 10.77 0.09
CA LEU A 871 -26.09 11.16 -0.02
C LEU A 871 -26.18 12.26 -1.10
N LYS A 872 -26.90 12.00 -2.19
CA LYS A 872 -27.01 12.86 -3.37
C LYS A 872 -28.46 13.26 -3.62
N GLU A 873 -28.68 14.50 -4.07
CA GLU A 873 -30.01 15.11 -4.21
C GLU A 873 -30.71 15.21 -2.84
N LEU A 874 -30.15 16.06 -1.97
CA LEU A 874 -30.28 15.99 -0.51
C LEU A 874 -31.67 16.28 0.10
N TRP A 875 -31.96 15.56 1.18
CA TRP A 875 -33.13 15.64 2.05
C TRP A 875 -32.73 15.24 3.50
N PRO A 876 -33.41 15.72 4.56
CA PRO A 876 -32.81 15.91 5.89
C PRO A 876 -32.72 14.76 6.93
N ASP A 877 -33.31 13.57 6.73
CA ASP A 877 -33.34 12.50 7.75
C ASP A 877 -32.42 11.32 7.37
N SER A 878 -31.69 10.72 8.34
CA SER A 878 -30.81 9.55 8.10
C SER A 878 -30.71 8.56 9.28
N LEU A 879 -30.32 7.32 8.98
CA LEU A 879 -30.20 6.18 9.89
C LEU A 879 -29.09 5.23 9.38
N LEU A 880 -28.10 4.90 10.21
CA LEU A 880 -26.99 4.03 9.83
C LEU A 880 -27.41 2.56 9.95
N GLY A 881 -27.08 1.73 8.95
CA GLY A 881 -27.47 0.33 8.89
C GLY A 881 -26.33 -0.61 8.48
N HIS A 882 -26.33 -1.81 9.08
CA HIS A 882 -25.45 -2.92 8.73
C HIS A 882 -26.30 -4.18 8.49
N ARG A 883 -26.23 -4.79 7.29
CA ARG A 883 -26.96 -6.02 6.97
C ARG A 883 -26.06 -7.24 7.13
N LEU A 884 -26.39 -8.08 8.09
CA LEU A 884 -25.73 -9.37 8.36
C LEU A 884 -26.11 -10.43 7.30
N PRO A 885 -25.34 -11.53 7.14
CA PRO A 885 -25.51 -12.49 6.04
C PRO A 885 -26.80 -13.33 6.16
N ASN A 886 -27.36 -13.41 7.38
CA ASN A 886 -28.68 -13.99 7.67
C ASN A 886 -29.86 -13.06 7.26
N GLY A 887 -29.58 -11.86 6.74
CA GLY A 887 -30.57 -10.86 6.34
C GLY A 887 -31.04 -9.91 7.46
N THR A 888 -30.58 -10.07 8.71
CA THR A 888 -30.97 -9.14 9.79
C THR A 888 -30.20 -7.84 9.74
N HIS A 889 -30.87 -6.72 10.04
CA HIS A 889 -30.26 -5.39 10.11
C HIS A 889 -29.90 -5.00 11.55
N ILE A 890 -28.67 -4.54 11.75
CA ILE A 890 -28.25 -3.75 12.91
C ILE A 890 -28.38 -2.27 12.54
N TRP A 891 -28.94 -1.46 13.42
CA TRP A 891 -29.21 -0.03 13.18
C TRP A 891 -28.64 0.86 14.28
N SER A 892 -28.31 2.10 13.94
CA SER A 892 -28.02 3.16 14.91
C SER A 892 -29.31 3.80 15.46
N LYS A 893 -29.17 4.76 16.38
CA LYS A 893 -30.18 5.82 16.57
C LYS A 893 -30.38 6.62 15.26
N SER A 894 -31.54 7.26 15.08
CA SER A 894 -31.77 8.14 13.92
C SER A 894 -31.06 9.48 14.11
N TYR A 895 -30.52 10.02 13.02
CA TYR A 895 -29.91 11.34 12.95
C TYR A 895 -30.69 12.21 11.94
N SER A 896 -30.45 13.51 11.94
CA SER A 896 -31.05 14.44 10.97
C SER A 896 -30.17 15.68 10.81
N PHE A 897 -30.03 16.16 9.58
CA PHE A 897 -29.17 17.29 9.23
C PHE A 897 -29.88 18.22 8.24
N LYS A 898 -29.39 19.45 8.10
CA LYS A 898 -29.87 20.41 7.11
C LYS A 898 -28.95 20.34 5.88
N ALA A 899 -29.51 20.16 4.69
CA ALA A 899 -28.76 20.22 3.45
C ALA A 899 -28.12 21.61 3.24
N SER A 900 -26.94 21.66 2.64
CA SER A 900 -26.24 22.93 2.36
C SER A 900 -27.03 23.82 1.38
N PRO A 901 -26.97 25.16 1.52
CA PRO A 901 -27.45 26.10 0.52
C PRO A 901 -26.78 25.89 -0.84
N TYR A 902 -27.49 26.26 -1.91
CA TYR A 902 -26.88 26.39 -3.23
C TYR A 902 -25.77 27.46 -3.23
N PRO A 903 -24.64 27.28 -3.95
CA PRO A 903 -23.58 28.30 -4.03
C PRO A 903 -24.09 29.66 -4.52
N GLY A 904 -24.00 30.68 -3.66
CA GLY A 904 -24.60 32.00 -3.85
C GLY A 904 -26.10 32.11 -3.60
N GLN A 905 -26.69 31.21 -2.81
CA GLN A 905 -28.02 31.42 -2.25
C GLN A 905 -28.00 32.58 -1.23
N ASP A 906 -28.87 33.57 -1.41
CA ASP A 906 -29.03 34.68 -0.45
C ASP A 906 -29.86 34.22 0.75
N SER A 907 -29.18 33.92 1.86
CA SER A 907 -29.80 33.53 3.14
C SER A 907 -28.78 33.66 4.26
N VAL A 908 -29.22 33.93 5.50
CA VAL A 908 -28.31 33.94 6.66
C VAL A 908 -27.58 32.60 6.79
N GLN A 909 -26.25 32.65 6.83
CA GLN A 909 -25.35 31.48 6.84
C GLN A 909 -24.29 31.68 7.93
N ARG A 910 -24.14 30.69 8.83
CA ARG A 910 -23.33 30.82 10.06
C ARG A 910 -22.29 29.70 10.14
N VAL A 911 -21.01 30.03 10.03
CA VAL A 911 -19.91 29.06 10.02
C VAL A 911 -19.00 29.30 11.22
N VAL A 912 -18.58 28.23 11.90
CA VAL A 912 -17.60 28.30 13.01
C VAL A 912 -16.24 27.78 12.55
N ILE A 913 -15.16 28.48 12.94
CA ILE A 913 -13.78 28.22 12.53
C ILE A 913 -12.88 28.27 13.77
N PHE A 914 -12.01 27.27 13.92
CA PHE A 914 -10.97 27.19 14.95
C PHE A 914 -9.93 26.09 14.59
N GLY A 915 -8.72 26.15 15.13
CA GLY A 915 -7.77 25.02 15.15
C GLY A 915 -7.66 24.41 16.55
N ASP A 916 -6.88 23.35 16.74
CA ASP A 916 -6.22 23.05 18.02
C ASP A 916 -7.15 22.69 19.20
N MET A 917 -8.34 22.14 18.92
CA MET A 917 -9.33 21.87 19.97
C MET A 917 -8.96 20.65 20.82
N GLY A 918 -8.30 19.65 20.24
CA GLY A 918 -7.98 18.40 20.93
C GLY A 918 -9.19 17.71 21.55
N LYS A 919 -8.96 16.97 22.64
CA LYS A 919 -9.98 16.24 23.42
C LYS A 919 -9.74 16.39 24.92
N ALA A 920 -10.71 16.01 25.75
CA ALA A 920 -10.48 15.75 27.18
C ALA A 920 -11.60 14.87 27.77
N GLU A 921 -11.28 14.12 28.82
CA GLU A 921 -12.24 13.21 29.46
C GLU A 921 -13.29 13.93 30.32
N ALA A 922 -14.57 13.78 29.93
CA ALA A 922 -15.70 14.43 30.60
C ALA A 922 -16.00 13.90 32.02
N ASP A 923 -15.39 12.78 32.42
CA ASP A 923 -15.41 12.28 33.82
C ASP A 923 -14.21 12.77 34.66
N GLY A 924 -13.29 13.52 34.06
CA GLY A 924 -12.07 14.02 34.71
C GLY A 924 -10.99 12.96 34.91
N SER A 925 -10.97 11.87 34.12
CA SER A 925 -9.81 10.99 34.01
C SER A 925 -8.61 11.71 33.37
N ASN A 926 -7.40 11.23 33.66
CA ASN A 926 -6.19 11.58 32.93
C ASN A 926 -5.98 10.60 31.76
N GLU A 927 -5.15 10.96 30.80
CA GLU A 927 -4.81 10.13 29.64
C GLU A 927 -3.47 10.56 29.00
N PHE A 928 -3.04 9.89 27.94
CA PHE A 928 -1.91 10.37 27.14
C PHE A 928 -2.28 11.67 26.42
N ASN A 929 -1.31 12.57 26.26
CA ASN A 929 -1.51 13.87 25.60
C ASN A 929 -2.69 14.66 26.18
N ASP A 930 -2.85 14.63 27.50
CA ASP A 930 -3.87 15.36 28.27
C ASP A 930 -3.40 16.80 28.54
N PHE A 931 -3.40 17.62 27.48
CA PHE A 931 -2.96 19.03 27.53
C PHE A 931 -3.91 20.00 26.82
N GLN A 932 -5.17 19.61 26.59
CA GLN A 932 -6.18 20.46 25.92
C GLN A 932 -7.35 20.87 26.83
N PRO A 933 -7.12 21.60 27.94
CA PRO A 933 -8.14 21.90 28.95
C PRO A 933 -9.29 22.80 28.43
N GLY A 934 -9.13 23.51 27.31
CA GLY A 934 -10.20 24.25 26.67
C GLY A 934 -11.19 23.39 25.87
N SER A 935 -10.79 22.16 25.50
CA SER A 935 -11.48 21.30 24.51
C SER A 935 -12.98 21.11 24.78
N LEU A 936 -13.31 20.67 26.01
CA LEU A 936 -14.69 20.43 26.42
C LEU A 936 -15.51 21.72 26.49
N ASN A 937 -14.91 22.84 26.90
CA ASN A 937 -15.59 24.13 26.92
C ASN A 937 -15.98 24.55 25.50
N THR A 938 -15.05 24.52 24.55
CA THR A 938 -15.32 24.83 23.13
C THR A 938 -16.40 23.93 22.55
N THR A 939 -16.27 22.61 22.77
CA THR A 939 -17.27 21.60 22.39
C THR A 939 -18.66 21.95 22.95
N TYR A 940 -18.77 22.26 24.24
CA TYR A 940 -20.05 22.58 24.87
C TYR A 940 -20.65 23.92 24.39
N GLN A 941 -19.85 24.95 24.10
CA GLN A 941 -20.39 26.21 23.53
C GLN A 941 -20.91 26.01 22.11
N ILE A 942 -20.21 25.24 21.28
CA ILE A 942 -20.67 24.90 19.92
C ILE A 942 -21.99 24.09 20.00
N ILE A 943 -22.10 23.12 20.92
CA ILE A 943 -23.34 22.37 21.15
C ILE A 943 -24.50 23.28 21.62
N ARG A 944 -24.23 24.25 22.52
CA ARG A 944 -25.24 25.22 23.01
C ARG A 944 -25.76 26.13 21.89
N ASP A 945 -24.87 26.61 21.02
CA ASP A 945 -25.20 27.53 19.93
C ASP A 945 -25.50 26.81 18.59
N LEU A 946 -25.55 25.46 18.57
CA LEU A 946 -25.63 24.64 17.36
C LEU A 946 -26.83 24.95 16.45
N LYS A 947 -27.95 25.42 17.00
CA LYS A 947 -29.12 25.88 16.20
C LYS A 947 -28.83 27.13 15.36
N ASN A 948 -27.77 27.85 15.73
CA ASN A 948 -27.25 29.04 15.05
C ASN A 948 -25.89 28.81 14.39
N ILE A 949 -25.54 27.55 14.13
CA ILE A 949 -24.33 27.14 13.41
C ILE A 949 -24.81 26.21 12.29
N ASP A 950 -24.37 26.47 11.07
CA ASP A 950 -24.75 25.72 9.87
C ASP A 950 -23.63 24.78 9.39
N MET A 951 -22.38 25.03 9.79
CA MET A 951 -21.16 24.33 9.40
C MET A 951 -20.03 24.62 10.41
N VAL A 952 -19.12 23.67 10.61
CA VAL A 952 -17.88 23.83 11.40
C VAL A 952 -16.67 23.50 10.52
N VAL A 953 -15.57 24.26 10.69
CA VAL A 953 -14.26 23.93 10.11
C VAL A 953 -13.18 23.95 11.20
N HIS A 954 -12.61 22.79 11.48
CA HIS A 954 -11.53 22.58 12.44
C HIS A 954 -10.19 22.51 11.67
N ILE A 955 -9.39 23.57 11.67
CA ILE A 955 -8.36 23.82 10.64
C ILE A 955 -7.02 23.08 10.81
N GLY A 956 -6.88 22.27 11.86
CA GLY A 956 -5.74 21.38 12.13
C GLY A 956 -5.62 21.07 13.62
N ASP A 957 -4.72 20.14 13.97
CA ASP A 957 -4.48 19.59 15.30
C ASP A 957 -5.77 19.15 16.01
N ILE A 958 -6.34 18.10 15.44
CA ILE A 958 -7.69 17.62 15.63
C ILE A 958 -7.90 17.04 17.03
N CYS A 959 -7.03 16.11 17.45
CA CYS A 959 -7.22 15.36 18.71
C CYS A 959 -5.94 15.13 19.53
N TYR A 960 -4.76 15.54 19.04
CA TYR A 960 -3.45 15.29 19.66
C TYR A 960 -3.25 13.81 20.10
N ALA A 961 -3.82 12.86 19.35
CA ALA A 961 -3.66 11.44 19.66
C ALA A 961 -2.18 11.02 19.63
N ASN A 962 -1.40 11.59 18.71
CA ASN A 962 0.05 11.43 18.55
C ASN A 962 0.51 9.97 18.76
N GLY A 963 -0.22 9.05 18.12
CA GLY A 963 0.02 7.61 18.15
C GLY A 963 -0.70 6.83 19.25
N TYR A 964 -1.45 7.45 20.15
CA TYR A 964 -2.34 6.78 21.11
C TYR A 964 -3.74 6.62 20.52
N LEU A 965 -3.87 5.68 19.59
CA LEU A 965 -4.94 5.61 18.59
C LEU A 965 -6.36 5.39 19.14
N SER A 966 -6.52 5.08 20.42
CA SER A 966 -7.83 5.12 21.10
C SER A 966 -8.47 6.50 21.08
N GLN A 967 -7.67 7.57 21.03
CA GLN A 967 -8.15 8.94 21.16
C GLN A 967 -8.88 9.45 19.90
N TRP A 968 -8.73 8.77 18.75
CA TRP A 968 -9.55 9.02 17.57
C TRP A 968 -11.02 8.59 17.73
N ASP A 969 -11.29 7.47 18.42
CA ASP A 969 -12.67 7.10 18.79
C ASP A 969 -13.25 8.12 19.78
N GLN A 970 -12.46 8.44 20.82
CA GLN A 970 -12.80 9.43 21.86
C GLN A 970 -13.19 10.79 21.26
N PHE A 971 -12.36 11.33 20.36
CA PHE A 971 -12.64 12.60 19.68
C PHE A 971 -13.91 12.51 18.81
N THR A 972 -14.07 11.46 18.01
CA THR A 972 -15.31 11.32 17.21
C THR A 972 -16.57 11.18 18.07
N ALA A 973 -16.48 10.59 19.27
CA ALA A 973 -17.56 10.55 20.24
C ALA A 973 -17.83 11.92 20.89
N GLN A 974 -16.77 12.68 21.23
CA GLN A 974 -16.86 14.04 21.77
C GLN A 974 -17.57 15.00 20.79
N ILE A 975 -17.23 14.93 19.50
CA ILE A 975 -17.86 15.80 18.48
C ILE A 975 -19.17 15.24 17.88
N GLU A 976 -19.59 14.00 18.18
CA GLU A 976 -20.83 13.41 17.64
C GLU A 976 -22.05 14.35 17.75
N PRO A 977 -22.32 15.05 18.87
CA PRO A 977 -23.47 15.94 18.98
C PRO A 977 -23.46 17.13 18.01
N ILE A 978 -22.29 17.48 17.46
CA ILE A 978 -22.08 18.54 16.47
C ILE A 978 -22.08 17.91 15.07
N ALA A 979 -21.09 17.04 14.83
CA ALA A 979 -20.76 16.49 13.52
C ALA A 979 -21.82 15.55 12.94
N SER A 980 -22.70 14.98 13.75
CA SER A 980 -23.85 14.19 13.25
C SER A 980 -25.03 15.05 12.77
N THR A 981 -24.98 16.37 12.96
CA THR A 981 -26.08 17.32 12.66
C THR A 981 -25.69 18.41 11.66
N VAL A 982 -24.43 18.87 11.67
CA VAL A 982 -23.86 19.82 10.70
C VAL A 982 -22.56 19.26 10.10
N PRO A 983 -22.18 19.63 8.86
CA PRO A 983 -20.88 19.26 8.31
C PRO A 983 -19.74 19.79 9.18
N TYR A 984 -18.84 18.89 9.55
CA TYR A 984 -17.64 19.16 10.35
C TYR A 984 -16.42 18.89 9.45
N MET A 985 -15.94 19.95 8.83
CA MET A 985 -14.81 19.92 7.89
C MET A 985 -13.50 20.02 8.67
N ILE A 986 -12.43 19.37 8.19
CA ILE A 986 -11.11 19.39 8.85
C ILE A 986 -10.02 19.96 7.94
N GLY A 987 -9.01 20.61 8.53
CA GLY A 987 -7.69 20.79 7.93
C GLY A 987 -6.77 19.61 8.28
N MET A 988 -5.47 19.83 8.13
CA MET A 988 -4.41 18.89 8.56
C MET A 988 -3.34 19.72 9.27
N GLY A 989 -3.03 19.36 10.51
CA GLY A 989 -1.96 19.99 11.30
C GLY A 989 -0.76 19.06 11.54
N ASN A 990 0.24 19.59 12.23
CA ASN A 990 1.49 18.90 12.52
C ASN A 990 1.26 17.66 13.41
N HIS A 991 0.32 17.71 14.36
CA HIS A 991 -0.04 16.57 15.19
C HIS A 991 -0.85 15.48 14.46
N GLU A 992 -1.34 15.75 13.24
CA GLU A 992 -1.80 14.67 12.35
C GLU A 992 -0.67 14.09 11.49
N ARG A 993 0.17 14.95 10.89
CA ARG A 993 0.92 14.61 9.66
C ARG A 993 2.44 14.52 9.80
N ASP A 994 3.07 15.22 10.75
CA ASP A 994 4.54 15.34 10.77
C ASP A 994 5.22 14.07 11.27
N TRP A 995 6.12 13.53 10.44
CA TRP A 995 7.05 12.48 10.82
C TRP A 995 8.29 12.44 9.90
N PRO A 996 9.53 12.27 10.41
CA PRO A 996 10.74 12.30 9.59
C PRO A 996 10.72 11.27 8.47
N GLY A 997 11.13 11.68 7.26
CA GLY A 997 11.24 10.79 6.11
C GLY A 997 9.90 10.40 5.45
N THR A 998 8.76 10.94 5.88
CA THR A 998 7.44 10.63 5.30
C THR A 998 6.96 11.61 4.23
N GLY A 999 7.84 12.53 3.80
CA GLY A 999 7.51 13.57 2.83
C GLY A 999 6.69 14.74 3.36
N SER A 1000 6.41 14.81 4.67
CA SER A 1000 5.92 16.05 5.30
C SER A 1000 6.97 17.14 5.11
N PHE A 1001 6.51 18.38 4.91
CA PHE A 1001 7.38 19.54 4.73
C PHE A 1001 8.16 19.85 6.01
N TYR A 1002 7.51 19.69 7.16
CA TYR A 1002 8.14 19.71 8.47
C TYR A 1002 8.63 18.31 8.87
N GLY A 1003 9.81 18.27 9.49
CA GLY A 1003 10.47 17.05 9.93
C GLY A 1003 10.19 16.67 11.38
N ASN A 1004 9.12 17.19 11.97
CA ASN A 1004 8.82 17.04 13.39
C ASN A 1004 8.37 15.60 13.73
N LEU A 1005 8.27 15.29 15.03
CA LEU A 1005 7.78 14.00 15.54
C LEU A 1005 6.30 14.08 16.01
N ASP A 1006 5.64 15.20 15.72
CA ASP A 1006 4.43 15.67 16.41
C ASP A 1006 3.24 14.71 16.25
N SER A 1007 3.14 14.01 15.11
CA SER A 1007 2.13 12.98 14.89
C SER A 1007 2.35 11.66 15.66
N GLY A 1008 3.46 11.51 16.39
CA GLY A 1008 3.79 10.27 17.12
C GLY A 1008 3.84 9.01 16.25
N GLY A 1009 4.12 9.19 14.96
CA GLY A 1009 4.17 8.13 13.96
C GLY A 1009 2.87 7.85 13.24
N GLU A 1010 1.82 8.67 13.41
CA GLU A 1010 0.56 8.56 12.67
C GLU A 1010 0.66 8.99 11.21
N CYS A 1011 1.55 9.95 10.90
CA CYS A 1011 1.89 10.40 9.54
C CYS A 1011 0.68 10.66 8.60
N GLY A 1012 -0.41 11.20 9.15
CA GLY A 1012 -1.65 11.56 8.46
C GLY A 1012 -2.66 10.42 8.30
N VAL A 1013 -2.28 9.17 8.58
CA VAL A 1013 -3.08 7.97 8.23
C VAL A 1013 -4.42 7.87 8.99
N PRO A 1014 -4.52 8.17 10.29
CA PRO A 1014 -5.79 8.21 10.99
C PRO A 1014 -6.65 9.40 10.51
N ALA A 1015 -6.11 10.61 10.47
CA ALA A 1015 -6.81 11.82 10.04
C ALA A 1015 -7.46 11.68 8.65
N GLN A 1016 -6.67 11.28 7.64
CA GLN A 1016 -7.14 11.10 6.26
C GLN A 1016 -8.20 10.00 6.13
N THR A 1017 -8.32 9.08 7.10
CA THR A 1017 -9.21 7.90 7.04
C THR A 1017 -10.48 8.08 7.88
N VAL A 1018 -10.34 8.50 9.14
CA VAL A 1018 -11.42 8.68 10.12
C VAL A 1018 -12.38 9.79 9.68
N PHE A 1019 -11.86 10.86 9.08
CA PHE A 1019 -12.61 11.95 8.50
C PHE A 1019 -12.63 11.90 6.98
N TYR A 1020 -13.75 12.31 6.39
CA TYR A 1020 -13.86 12.54 4.95
C TYR A 1020 -13.69 14.02 4.65
N THR A 1021 -12.93 14.34 3.60
CA THR A 1021 -12.93 15.67 2.96
C THR A 1021 -13.11 15.47 1.44
N PRO A 1022 -13.66 16.46 0.72
CA PRO A 1022 -13.87 16.38 -0.72
C PRO A 1022 -12.57 16.53 -1.53
N ALA A 1023 -11.40 16.46 -0.88
CA ALA A 1023 -10.09 16.50 -1.49
C ALA A 1023 -9.97 15.49 -2.66
N GLU A 1024 -9.22 15.89 -3.69
CA GLU A 1024 -8.89 15.00 -4.79
C GLU A 1024 -8.03 13.83 -4.31
N ASN A 1025 -7.06 14.12 -3.44
CA ASN A 1025 -6.27 13.16 -2.68
C ASN A 1025 -6.35 13.47 -1.17
N ARG A 1026 -7.00 12.58 -0.40
CA ARG A 1026 -7.18 12.73 1.06
C ARG A 1026 -5.86 12.70 1.85
N ALA A 1027 -4.78 12.15 1.31
CA ALA A 1027 -3.45 12.19 1.94
C ALA A 1027 -2.77 13.56 1.85
N LYS A 1028 -3.13 14.36 0.83
CA LYS A 1028 -2.68 15.75 0.68
C LYS A 1028 -3.57 16.72 1.44
N LEU A 1029 -4.86 16.39 1.57
CA LEU A 1029 -5.86 17.04 2.44
C LEU A 1029 -6.06 18.56 2.24
N TRP A 1030 -5.54 19.15 1.16
CA TRP A 1030 -6.00 20.45 0.66
C TRP A 1030 -7.24 20.29 -0.22
N TYR A 1031 -8.23 21.19 -0.09
CA TYR A 1031 -9.48 21.12 -0.83
C TYR A 1031 -10.28 22.42 -0.83
N ALA A 1032 -11.20 22.54 -1.80
CA ALA A 1032 -12.21 23.60 -1.85
C ALA A 1032 -13.54 23.08 -1.29
N THR A 1033 -14.31 23.93 -0.61
CA THR A 1033 -15.73 23.65 -0.31
C THR A 1033 -16.56 24.93 -0.28
N ASP A 1034 -17.87 24.79 -0.48
CA ASP A 1034 -18.81 25.89 -0.66
C ASP A 1034 -19.97 25.80 0.33
N TYR A 1035 -20.27 26.91 1.03
CA TYR A 1035 -21.45 27.03 1.88
C TYR A 1035 -22.22 28.31 1.57
N GLY A 1036 -23.13 28.24 0.60
CA GLY A 1036 -23.89 29.40 0.15
C GLY A 1036 -22.97 30.50 -0.41
N MET A 1037 -22.96 31.67 0.22
CA MET A 1037 -22.15 32.83 -0.16
C MET A 1037 -20.65 32.69 0.18
N PHE A 1038 -20.27 31.67 0.96
CA PHE A 1038 -18.87 31.39 1.31
C PHE A 1038 -18.21 30.42 0.34
N ARG A 1039 -16.98 30.74 -0.09
CA ARG A 1039 -15.98 29.81 -0.65
C ARG A 1039 -14.86 29.64 0.36
N PHE A 1040 -14.54 28.39 0.70
CA PHE A 1040 -13.40 28.03 1.54
C PHE A 1040 -12.32 27.35 0.70
N CYS A 1041 -11.07 27.79 0.87
CA CYS A 1041 -9.88 27.14 0.32
C CYS A 1041 -9.00 26.66 1.48
N ILE A 1042 -9.00 25.35 1.72
CA ILE A 1042 -8.26 24.70 2.82
C ILE A 1042 -6.91 24.23 2.29
N ALA A 1043 -5.84 24.69 2.91
CA ALA A 1043 -4.47 24.21 2.71
C ALA A 1043 -4.04 23.25 3.84
N ASN A 1044 -3.06 22.41 3.55
CA ASN A 1044 -2.34 21.56 4.50
C ASN A 1044 -0.93 22.13 4.65
N THR A 1045 -0.58 22.69 5.81
CA THR A 1045 0.72 23.33 6.05
C THR A 1045 1.87 22.34 6.18
N GLU A 1046 1.56 21.06 6.34
CA GLU A 1046 2.56 20.01 6.51
C GLU A 1046 3.03 19.44 5.15
N GLU A 1047 2.65 20.11 4.06
CA GLU A 1047 3.07 19.87 2.68
C GLU A 1047 3.43 21.22 2.00
N ASP A 1048 4.37 21.24 1.06
CA ASP A 1048 4.97 22.49 0.55
C ASP A 1048 3.96 23.40 -0.21
N TRP A 1049 3.68 24.59 0.32
CA TRP A 1049 2.74 25.58 -0.24
C TRP A 1049 3.35 26.59 -1.21
N ARG A 1050 4.67 26.54 -1.48
CA ARG A 1050 5.42 27.63 -2.12
C ARG A 1050 5.25 27.66 -3.66
N PRO A 1051 5.56 28.79 -4.34
CA PRO A 1051 5.31 28.94 -5.78
C PRO A 1051 5.89 27.80 -6.64
N GLY A 1052 5.03 27.18 -7.46
CA GLY A 1052 5.38 26.07 -8.33
C GLY A 1052 5.00 24.67 -7.80
N THR A 1053 4.68 24.53 -6.51
CA THR A 1053 4.19 23.25 -5.95
C THR A 1053 2.79 22.91 -6.45
N GLU A 1054 2.30 21.72 -6.12
CA GLU A 1054 0.94 21.29 -6.42
C GLU A 1054 -0.10 22.02 -5.56
N GLN A 1055 0.20 22.19 -4.26
CA GLN A 1055 -0.63 22.96 -3.34
C GLN A 1055 -0.79 24.42 -3.78
N TYR A 1056 0.29 25.09 -4.20
CA TYR A 1056 0.20 26.47 -4.69
C TYR A 1056 -0.75 26.61 -5.89
N LYS A 1057 -0.68 25.66 -6.83
CA LYS A 1057 -1.58 25.61 -8.01
C LYS A 1057 -3.02 25.34 -7.60
N PHE A 1058 -3.25 24.43 -6.66
CA PHE A 1058 -4.58 24.21 -6.08
C PHE A 1058 -5.13 25.48 -5.41
N ILE A 1059 -4.32 26.19 -4.62
CA ILE A 1059 -4.73 27.44 -3.96
C ILE A 1059 -5.11 28.49 -5.01
N GLU A 1060 -4.27 28.72 -6.03
CA GLU A 1060 -4.61 29.62 -7.14
C GLU A 1060 -5.89 29.20 -7.87
N GLN A 1061 -6.10 27.91 -8.14
CA GLN A 1061 -7.30 27.38 -8.78
C GLN A 1061 -8.57 27.55 -7.89
N CYS A 1062 -8.45 27.34 -6.59
CA CYS A 1062 -9.55 27.52 -5.63
C CYS A 1062 -9.97 28.98 -5.50
N LEU A 1063 -8.98 29.89 -5.43
CA LEU A 1063 -9.18 31.34 -5.33
C LEU A 1063 -9.64 31.99 -6.64
N SER A 1064 -9.27 31.43 -7.80
CA SER A 1064 -9.65 31.96 -9.13
C SER A 1064 -10.98 31.44 -9.68
N SER A 1065 -11.45 30.28 -9.22
CA SER A 1065 -12.67 29.63 -9.73
C SER A 1065 -13.98 30.11 -9.08
N VAL A 1066 -13.92 31.02 -8.11
CA VAL A 1066 -15.10 31.54 -7.40
C VAL A 1066 -15.75 32.70 -8.14
N ASP A 1067 -17.05 32.59 -8.38
CA ASP A 1067 -17.85 33.73 -8.85
C ASP A 1067 -18.13 34.66 -7.66
N ARG A 1068 -17.33 35.73 -7.51
CA ARG A 1068 -17.46 36.69 -6.41
C ARG A 1068 -18.74 37.56 -6.45
N GLN A 1069 -19.57 37.47 -7.50
CA GLN A 1069 -20.91 38.08 -7.47
C GLN A 1069 -21.89 37.18 -6.69
N LYS A 1070 -21.74 35.86 -6.81
CA LYS A 1070 -22.54 34.84 -6.09
C LYS A 1070 -21.96 34.52 -4.72
N GLN A 1071 -20.64 34.40 -4.63
CA GLN A 1071 -19.93 33.99 -3.42
C GLN A 1071 -18.95 35.11 -3.02
N PRO A 1072 -19.48 36.22 -2.45
CA PRO A 1072 -18.69 37.39 -2.14
C PRO A 1072 -17.66 37.13 -1.03
N TRP A 1073 -17.84 36.11 -0.19
CA TRP A 1073 -16.98 35.83 0.97
C TRP A 1073 -15.96 34.74 0.64
N LEU A 1074 -14.71 35.14 0.40
CA LEU A 1074 -13.60 34.26 0.02
C LEU A 1074 -12.65 34.07 1.21
N ILE A 1075 -12.62 32.85 1.74
CA ILE A 1075 -11.92 32.51 2.98
C ILE A 1075 -10.77 31.54 2.67
N PHE A 1076 -9.57 31.86 3.13
CA PHE A 1076 -8.41 30.97 3.12
C PHE A 1076 -8.22 30.35 4.51
N LEU A 1077 -7.96 29.05 4.58
CA LEU A 1077 -7.80 28.31 5.83
C LEU A 1077 -6.51 27.46 5.76
N ALA A 1078 -5.72 27.48 6.82
CA ALA A 1078 -4.52 26.67 7.00
C ALA A 1078 -4.35 26.31 8.48
N HIS A 1079 -3.47 25.35 8.81
CA HIS A 1079 -3.12 25.09 10.21
C HIS A 1079 -2.04 26.05 10.70
N ARG A 1080 -0.77 25.80 10.38
CA ARG A 1080 0.34 26.68 10.78
C ARG A 1080 0.19 28.10 10.24
N VAL A 1081 0.77 29.08 10.94
CA VAL A 1081 0.57 30.50 10.63
C VAL A 1081 1.37 30.93 9.41
N LEU A 1082 0.80 30.79 8.21
CA LEU A 1082 1.41 31.26 6.96
C LEU A 1082 1.30 32.79 6.73
N GLY A 1083 0.77 33.56 7.69
CA GLY A 1083 0.45 34.97 7.51
C GLY A 1083 1.10 35.89 8.53
N TYR A 1084 0.46 36.02 9.69
CA TYR A 1084 0.86 36.93 10.74
C TYR A 1084 0.43 36.37 12.10
N SER A 1085 1.41 36.10 12.97
CA SER A 1085 1.22 35.89 14.41
C SER A 1085 2.35 36.58 15.16
N SER A 1086 2.02 37.15 16.31
CA SER A 1086 2.96 37.82 17.19
C SER A 1086 3.39 36.94 18.38
N CYS A 1087 3.24 35.63 18.23
CA CYS A 1087 3.69 34.64 19.20
C CYS A 1087 5.20 34.74 19.47
N THR A 1088 5.62 34.52 20.72
CA THR A 1088 7.03 34.61 21.14
C THR A 1088 7.93 33.65 20.38
N PHE A 1089 7.55 32.39 20.18
CA PHE A 1089 8.43 31.41 19.52
C PHE A 1089 8.80 31.80 18.07
N TYR A 1090 7.86 32.39 17.31
CA TYR A 1090 8.18 32.95 16.00
C TYR A 1090 9.14 34.16 16.11
N GLU A 1091 8.99 35.04 17.10
CA GLU A 1091 9.93 36.16 17.30
C GLU A 1091 11.34 35.67 17.71
N GLU A 1092 11.44 34.62 18.52
CA GLU A 1092 12.72 34.00 18.91
C GLU A 1092 13.47 33.39 17.71
N GLU A 1093 12.75 32.89 16.71
CA GLU A 1093 13.30 32.50 15.40
C GLU A 1093 13.53 33.69 14.43
N GLY A 1094 13.14 34.91 14.82
CA GLY A 1094 13.31 36.13 14.03
C GLY A 1094 12.22 36.39 12.99
N THR A 1095 11.06 35.74 13.12
CA THR A 1095 9.90 35.79 12.22
C THR A 1095 8.61 36.19 12.96
N PHE A 1096 7.47 36.22 12.25
CA PHE A 1096 6.12 36.48 12.78
C PHE A 1096 5.08 35.62 12.05
N GLU A 1097 5.49 34.39 11.70
CA GLU A 1097 4.84 33.39 10.84
C GLU A 1097 5.77 32.18 10.72
N GLU A 1098 5.28 31.11 10.08
CA GLU A 1098 6.13 30.10 9.48
C GLU A 1098 7.09 30.68 8.43
N PRO A 1099 8.40 30.34 8.45
CA PRO A 1099 9.35 30.79 7.44
C PRO A 1099 8.89 30.52 6.01
N MET A 1100 8.87 31.57 5.17
CA MET A 1100 8.38 31.56 3.77
C MET A 1100 6.84 31.46 3.64
N GLY A 1101 6.08 31.68 4.71
CA GLY A 1101 4.61 31.70 4.72
C GLY A 1101 4.02 32.73 3.76
N ARG A 1102 4.02 34.00 4.15
CA ARG A 1102 3.32 35.06 3.41
C ARG A 1102 4.04 35.46 2.14
N GLU A 1103 5.37 35.40 2.07
CA GLU A 1103 6.13 35.78 0.87
C GLU A 1103 5.77 34.88 -0.31
N SER A 1104 5.36 33.64 -0.03
CA SER A 1104 4.84 32.71 -1.02
C SER A 1104 3.41 33.04 -1.47
N LEU A 1105 2.49 33.29 -0.54
CA LEU A 1105 1.05 33.27 -0.82
C LEU A 1105 0.37 34.65 -0.88
N GLN A 1106 0.98 35.72 -0.35
CA GLN A 1106 0.32 37.03 -0.29
C GLN A 1106 0.02 37.63 -1.67
N GLU A 1107 0.79 37.27 -2.72
CA GLU A 1107 0.45 37.64 -4.09
C GLU A 1107 -0.90 37.02 -4.53
N LEU A 1108 -1.17 35.75 -4.21
CA LEU A 1108 -2.46 35.12 -4.52
C LEU A 1108 -3.60 35.72 -3.70
N TRP A 1109 -3.38 35.91 -2.39
CA TRP A 1109 -4.39 36.50 -1.50
C TRP A 1109 -4.78 37.91 -1.94
N GLN A 1110 -3.79 38.74 -2.32
CA GLN A 1110 -4.01 40.10 -2.82
C GLN A 1110 -4.66 40.12 -4.21
N LYS A 1111 -4.17 39.30 -5.14
CA LYS A 1111 -4.68 39.15 -6.53
C LYS A 1111 -6.14 38.68 -6.60
N TYR A 1112 -6.53 37.74 -5.75
CA TYR A 1112 -7.89 37.18 -5.74
C TYR A 1112 -8.80 37.79 -4.67
N LYS A 1113 -8.27 38.71 -3.85
CA LYS A 1113 -8.95 39.33 -2.70
C LYS A 1113 -9.54 38.30 -1.75
N VAL A 1114 -8.67 37.48 -1.15
CA VAL A 1114 -9.05 36.75 0.07
C VAL A 1114 -9.46 37.77 1.11
N ASP A 1115 -10.63 37.58 1.68
CA ASP A 1115 -11.18 38.51 2.68
C ASP A 1115 -10.52 38.24 4.03
N LEU A 1116 -10.58 36.97 4.45
CA LEU A 1116 -10.08 36.49 5.72
C LEU A 1116 -9.20 35.26 5.50
N ALA A 1117 -8.04 35.25 6.15
CA ALA A 1117 -7.15 34.10 6.22
C ALA A 1117 -7.01 33.64 7.68
N PHE A 1118 -7.37 32.39 7.96
CA PHE A 1118 -7.35 31.82 9.31
C PHE A 1118 -6.24 30.77 9.49
N TYR A 1119 -5.70 30.73 10.70
CA TYR A 1119 -4.63 29.82 11.14
C TYR A 1119 -4.93 29.25 12.53
N GLY A 1120 -4.56 27.99 12.75
CA GLY A 1120 -4.44 27.36 14.06
C GLY A 1120 -3.00 27.46 14.58
N HIS A 1121 -2.49 26.37 15.16
CA HIS A 1121 -1.12 26.08 15.62
C HIS A 1121 -0.59 26.95 16.77
N VAL A 1122 -0.90 28.25 16.75
CA VAL A 1122 -0.65 29.15 17.87
C VAL A 1122 -1.88 29.16 18.76
N HIS A 1123 -1.73 28.66 19.99
CA HIS A 1123 -2.81 28.43 20.96
C HIS A 1123 -3.31 29.73 21.63
N ASN A 1124 -3.71 30.72 20.84
CA ASN A 1124 -4.32 31.97 21.28
C ASN A 1124 -5.27 32.53 20.20
N TYR A 1125 -5.69 33.79 20.35
CA TYR A 1125 -6.41 34.54 19.31
C TYR A 1125 -5.73 35.87 18.99
N GLU A 1126 -5.49 36.14 17.70
CA GLU A 1126 -4.98 37.43 17.22
C GLU A 1126 -5.63 37.83 15.90
N ARG A 1127 -6.05 39.09 15.76
CA ARG A 1127 -6.62 39.68 14.54
C ARG A 1127 -5.77 40.84 14.03
N THR A 1128 -5.49 40.84 12.73
CA THR A 1128 -4.76 41.94 12.07
C THR A 1128 -5.68 43.04 11.53
N CYS A 1129 -5.10 44.22 11.30
CA CYS A 1129 -5.62 45.15 10.29
C CYS A 1129 -5.63 44.50 8.88
N PRO A 1130 -6.37 45.03 7.89
CA PRO A 1130 -6.20 44.66 6.48
C PRO A 1130 -4.77 44.97 6.03
N VAL A 1131 -3.96 43.93 5.81
CA VAL A 1131 -2.49 44.00 5.79
C VAL A 1131 -1.91 43.37 4.52
N TYR A 1132 -0.88 44.01 3.97
CA TYR A 1132 -0.12 43.52 2.82
C TYR A 1132 1.34 43.99 2.91
N GLN A 1133 2.31 43.13 2.61
CA GLN A 1133 3.75 43.42 2.76
C GLN A 1133 4.09 44.06 4.13
N ASN A 1134 3.55 43.45 5.19
CA ASN A 1134 3.72 43.80 6.61
C ASN A 1134 3.27 45.23 6.99
N LYS A 1135 2.40 45.86 6.17
CA LYS A 1135 1.82 47.19 6.39
C LYS A 1135 0.31 47.12 6.38
N CYS A 1136 -0.35 47.79 7.33
CA CYS A 1136 -1.78 48.06 7.25
C CYS A 1136 -2.07 48.91 6.00
N VAL A 1137 -2.85 48.36 5.07
CA VAL A 1137 -3.36 49.10 3.89
C VAL A 1137 -4.58 49.94 4.30
N VAL A 1138 -5.34 49.45 5.27
CA VAL A 1138 -6.38 50.19 6.01
C VAL A 1138 -6.11 50.01 7.50
N SER A 1139 -6.34 51.04 8.32
CA SER A 1139 -6.30 50.88 9.78
C SER A 1139 -7.26 49.77 10.23
N GLY A 1140 -6.88 49.01 11.25
CA GLY A 1140 -7.80 48.07 11.89
C GLY A 1140 -9.03 48.79 12.43
N SER A 1141 -10.19 48.13 12.31
CA SER A 1141 -11.51 48.66 12.64
C SER A 1141 -12.46 47.50 12.98
N ASP A 1142 -13.57 47.84 13.63
CA ASP A 1142 -14.70 46.92 13.85
C ASP A 1142 -15.78 47.10 12.75
N HIS A 1143 -15.60 48.09 11.89
CA HIS A 1143 -16.49 48.39 10.76
C HIS A 1143 -15.66 48.74 9.52
N TYR A 1144 -15.71 47.89 8.50
CA TYR A 1144 -15.10 48.11 7.19
C TYR A 1144 -16.17 48.35 6.14
N SER A 1145 -15.98 49.35 5.27
CA SER A 1145 -16.93 49.67 4.21
C SER A 1145 -16.26 49.95 2.86
N GLY A 1146 -16.94 49.54 1.78
CA GLY A 1146 -16.42 49.67 0.41
C GLY A 1146 -15.28 48.67 0.10
N PRO A 1147 -14.32 49.02 -0.77
CA PRO A 1147 -13.26 48.11 -1.20
C PRO A 1147 -12.41 47.60 -0.06
N PHE A 1148 -12.45 46.29 0.19
CA PHE A 1148 -11.57 45.61 1.12
C PHE A 1148 -10.23 45.38 0.41
N THR A 1149 -9.29 46.31 0.60
CA THR A 1149 -8.10 46.46 -0.27
C THR A 1149 -6.93 45.52 0.02
N ALA A 1150 -7.00 44.75 1.11
CA ALA A 1150 -6.04 43.73 1.52
C ALA A 1150 -6.72 42.73 2.47
N THR A 1151 -6.12 41.55 2.65
CA THR A 1151 -6.64 40.49 3.53
C THR A 1151 -6.50 40.86 5.02
N THR A 1152 -7.47 40.47 5.85
CA THR A 1152 -7.31 40.41 7.31
C THR A 1152 -6.93 38.99 7.71
N HIS A 1153 -5.88 38.87 8.51
CA HIS A 1153 -5.36 37.58 9.00
C HIS A 1153 -5.81 37.37 10.45
N VAL A 1154 -6.08 36.11 10.79
CA VAL A 1154 -6.64 35.72 12.09
C VAL A 1154 -6.00 34.42 12.59
N VAL A 1155 -5.35 34.48 13.75
CA VAL A 1155 -4.98 33.29 14.53
C VAL A 1155 -6.19 32.89 15.39
N VAL A 1156 -6.55 31.61 15.38
CA VAL A 1156 -7.70 31.03 16.08
C VAL A 1156 -7.40 29.60 16.56
N GLY A 1157 -6.17 29.35 17.01
CA GLY A 1157 -5.75 28.09 17.65
C GLY A 1157 -6.09 28.01 19.15
N GLY A 1158 -6.77 29.01 19.70
CA GLY A 1158 -7.22 28.98 21.11
C GLY A 1158 -8.32 27.96 21.44
N ALA A 1159 -8.61 26.92 20.65
CA ALA A 1159 -9.80 26.11 20.91
C ALA A 1159 -9.67 25.09 22.06
N GLY A 1160 -8.46 24.70 22.44
CA GLY A 1160 -8.32 23.66 23.47
C GLY A 1160 -6.92 23.49 24.04
N ALA A 1161 -5.92 23.39 23.18
CA ALA A 1161 -4.54 23.09 23.56
C ALA A 1161 -3.87 24.16 24.43
N GLY A 1162 -2.95 23.72 25.30
CA GLY A 1162 -2.33 24.54 26.33
C GLY A 1162 -1.66 25.80 25.80
N THR A 1163 -2.08 26.96 26.32
CA THR A 1163 -1.64 28.27 25.84
C THR A 1163 -0.24 28.70 26.28
N SER A 1164 0.40 27.97 27.21
CA SER A 1164 1.67 28.37 27.85
C SER A 1164 2.80 28.68 26.88
N ASP A 1165 2.84 27.95 25.77
CA ASP A 1165 3.92 28.01 24.80
C ASP A 1165 3.54 28.97 23.64
N SER A 1166 2.40 29.66 23.77
CA SER A 1166 1.83 30.60 22.79
C SER A 1166 1.68 32.03 23.32
N GLU A 1167 2.58 32.47 24.21
CA GLU A 1167 2.59 33.84 24.72
C GLU A 1167 2.82 34.88 23.60
N PHE A 1168 2.34 36.10 23.81
CA PHE A 1168 2.54 37.20 22.85
C PHE A 1168 3.84 37.97 23.11
N THR A 1169 4.51 38.34 22.02
CA THR A 1169 5.66 39.25 22.04
C THR A 1169 5.38 40.56 22.79
N THR A 1170 6.43 41.05 23.47
CA THR A 1170 6.49 42.40 24.05
C THR A 1170 6.79 43.49 23.02
N SER A 1171 7.16 43.13 21.78
CA SER A 1171 7.38 44.04 20.67
C SER A 1171 6.09 44.73 20.20
N ASN A 1172 6.22 46.00 19.80
CA ASN A 1172 5.09 46.81 19.34
C ASN A 1172 4.76 46.53 17.85
N ILE A 1173 3.91 45.53 17.63
CA ILE A 1173 3.53 45.04 16.30
C ILE A 1173 2.39 45.88 15.69
N LYS A 1174 2.72 46.72 14.70
CA LYS A 1174 1.78 47.70 14.12
C LYS A 1174 0.59 47.13 13.37
N TRP A 1175 0.66 45.88 12.89
CA TRP A 1175 -0.44 45.23 12.17
C TRP A 1175 -1.39 44.46 13.09
N SER A 1176 -0.99 44.18 14.33
CA SER A 1176 -1.83 43.56 15.35
C SER A 1176 -2.90 44.54 15.79
N TYR A 1177 -4.17 44.16 15.67
CA TYR A 1177 -5.29 45.00 16.09
C TYR A 1177 -5.94 44.51 17.39
N TYR A 1178 -6.17 43.20 17.52
CA TYR A 1178 -6.72 42.59 18.72
C TYR A 1178 -5.94 41.33 19.06
N ARG A 1179 -5.77 41.05 20.36
CA ARG A 1179 -5.14 39.85 20.92
C ARG A 1179 -5.94 39.36 22.12
N ASP A 1180 -6.06 38.05 22.29
CA ASP A 1180 -6.60 37.41 23.49
C ASP A 1180 -5.81 36.14 23.81
N PHE A 1181 -5.45 35.97 25.09
CA PHE A 1181 -4.66 34.84 25.59
C PHE A 1181 -5.54 33.98 26.50
N ASP A 1182 -6.52 33.31 25.86
CA ASP A 1182 -7.57 32.52 26.48
C ASP A 1182 -8.17 31.58 25.43
N TYR A 1183 -9.06 30.68 25.85
CA TYR A 1183 -9.68 29.73 24.95
C TYR A 1183 -10.89 30.31 24.21
N GLY A 1184 -10.99 30.09 22.90
CA GLY A 1184 -12.07 30.61 22.06
C GLY A 1184 -12.09 30.09 20.62
N PHE A 1185 -13.09 30.53 19.87
CA PHE A 1185 -13.33 30.18 18.47
C PHE A 1185 -13.99 31.34 17.71
N VAL A 1186 -13.89 31.36 16.37
CA VAL A 1186 -14.56 32.37 15.55
C VAL A 1186 -15.87 31.84 15.00
N LYS A 1187 -16.85 32.74 14.90
CA LYS A 1187 -18.11 32.58 14.17
C LYS A 1187 -18.22 33.65 13.09
N LEU A 1188 -18.45 33.22 11.86
CA LEU A 1188 -18.80 34.07 10.73
C LEU A 1188 -20.29 33.99 10.47
N THR A 1189 -20.96 35.13 10.35
CA THR A 1189 -22.38 35.23 9.99
C THR A 1189 -22.52 36.11 8.74
N ALA A 1190 -22.69 35.49 7.57
CA ALA A 1190 -23.08 36.22 6.37
C ALA A 1190 -24.59 36.51 6.46
N LEU A 1191 -24.95 37.79 6.48
CA LEU A 1191 -26.35 38.25 6.59
C LEU A 1191 -27.02 38.31 5.22
N ASN A 1192 -26.26 38.71 4.21
CA ASN A 1192 -26.61 38.80 2.79
C ASN A 1192 -25.31 38.98 1.97
N HIS A 1193 -25.43 39.11 0.65
CA HIS A 1193 -24.28 39.25 -0.26
C HIS A 1193 -23.39 40.49 0.00
N SER A 1194 -23.91 41.55 0.61
CA SER A 1194 -23.17 42.80 0.90
C SER A 1194 -22.82 42.99 2.39
N SER A 1195 -23.12 42.01 3.28
CA SER A 1195 -22.86 42.16 4.72
C SER A 1195 -22.40 40.86 5.41
N LEU A 1196 -21.15 40.87 5.90
CA LEU A 1196 -20.57 39.84 6.77
C LEU A 1196 -20.34 40.39 8.18
N LEU A 1197 -20.74 39.61 9.19
CA LEU A 1197 -20.36 39.79 10.59
C LEU A 1197 -19.33 38.72 10.98
N PHE A 1198 -18.29 39.15 11.69
CA PHE A 1198 -17.29 38.32 12.35
C PHE A 1198 -17.45 38.46 13.87
N GLU A 1199 -17.41 37.35 14.59
CA GLU A 1199 -17.45 37.29 16.06
C GLU A 1199 -16.37 36.31 16.55
N TYR A 1200 -15.39 36.76 17.34
CA TYR A 1200 -14.57 35.88 18.16
C TYR A 1200 -15.23 35.69 19.52
N LYS A 1201 -15.36 34.43 19.94
CA LYS A 1201 -16.11 34.01 21.11
C LYS A 1201 -15.23 33.20 22.05
N LYS A 1202 -15.17 33.56 23.34
CA LYS A 1202 -14.48 32.76 24.35
C LYS A 1202 -15.25 31.47 24.62
N SER A 1203 -14.52 30.38 24.82
CA SER A 1203 -15.09 29.06 25.13
C SER A 1203 -15.56 28.94 26.58
N SER A 1204 -14.99 29.74 27.49
CA SER A 1204 -15.35 29.76 28.91
C SER A 1204 -16.82 30.13 29.15
N ASP A 1205 -17.36 31.11 28.42
CA ASP A 1205 -18.74 31.60 28.59
C ASP A 1205 -19.61 31.60 27.31
N GLY A 1206 -19.00 31.66 26.11
CA GLY A 1206 -19.71 31.75 24.83
C GLY A 1206 -20.11 33.17 24.42
N ASN A 1207 -19.61 34.20 25.10
CA ASN A 1207 -19.81 35.61 24.75
C ASN A 1207 -18.82 36.07 23.66
N VAL A 1208 -19.15 37.18 22.99
CA VAL A 1208 -18.30 37.80 21.96
C VAL A 1208 -17.31 38.77 22.61
N TYR A 1209 -16.03 38.66 22.29
CA TYR A 1209 -14.95 39.47 22.87
C TYR A 1209 -14.24 40.37 21.85
N ASP A 1210 -14.18 39.92 20.59
CA ASP A 1210 -13.75 40.73 19.46
C ASP A 1210 -14.73 40.52 18.30
N HIS A 1211 -14.95 41.54 17.48
CA HIS A 1211 -15.93 41.50 16.39
C HIS A 1211 -15.60 42.53 15.31
N PHE A 1212 -16.05 42.29 14.08
CA PHE A 1212 -16.12 43.33 13.07
C PHE A 1212 -17.17 43.03 12.00
N THR A 1213 -17.51 44.05 11.21
CA THR A 1213 -18.38 43.94 10.05
C THR A 1213 -17.67 44.35 8.75
N ILE A 1214 -18.00 43.67 7.65
CA ILE A 1214 -17.64 44.09 6.28
C ILE A 1214 -18.93 44.42 5.53
N SER A 1215 -19.06 45.67 5.07
CA SER A 1215 -20.23 46.18 4.32
C SER A 1215 -19.81 46.75 2.97
N ARG A 1216 -20.02 45.99 1.88
CA ARG A 1216 -19.49 46.29 0.54
C ARG A 1216 -20.33 45.64 -0.55
N ASP A 1217 -20.31 46.18 -1.76
CA ASP A 1217 -20.99 45.59 -2.91
C ASP A 1217 -20.01 44.84 -3.84
N TYR A 1218 -20.54 44.08 -4.80
CA TYR A 1218 -19.73 43.40 -5.83
C TYR A 1218 -18.81 44.37 -6.62
N ARG A 1219 -19.25 45.63 -6.84
CA ARG A 1219 -18.41 46.70 -7.44
C ARG A 1219 -17.12 46.97 -6.64
N ASP A 1220 -17.14 46.79 -5.33
CA ASP A 1220 -16.01 47.05 -4.44
C ASP A 1220 -15.01 45.88 -4.44
N ILE A 1221 -15.51 44.67 -4.71
CA ILE A 1221 -14.68 43.50 -5.05
C ILE A 1221 -14.02 43.71 -6.42
N LEU A 1222 -14.70 44.32 -7.39
CA LEU A 1222 -14.14 44.62 -8.72
C LEU A 1222 -13.18 45.82 -8.79
N ALA A 1223 -13.27 46.79 -7.87
CA ALA A 1223 -12.43 47.99 -7.88
C ALA A 1223 -10.94 47.66 -7.68
N CYS A 1224 -10.02 48.27 -8.45
CA CYS A 1224 -8.59 47.98 -8.30
C CYS A 1224 -8.02 48.35 -6.92
N SER A 1225 -7.07 47.55 -6.43
CA SER A 1225 -6.25 47.82 -5.23
C SER A 1225 -4.76 47.65 -5.55
N ILE A 1226 -3.88 47.89 -4.55
CA ILE A 1226 -2.43 47.72 -4.70
C ILE A 1226 -2.13 46.28 -5.14
N ASP A 1227 -1.28 46.12 -6.15
CA ASP A 1227 -0.91 44.85 -6.80
C ASP A 1227 -2.09 43.97 -7.27
N ASN A 1228 -3.28 44.56 -7.39
CA ASN A 1228 -4.49 43.95 -7.95
C ASN A 1228 -5.26 44.95 -8.81
N CYS A 1229 -4.89 45.04 -10.09
CA CYS A 1229 -5.67 45.71 -11.11
C CYS A 1229 -5.60 44.91 -12.43
N PRO A 1230 -6.72 44.36 -12.93
CA PRO A 1230 -6.74 43.61 -14.19
C PRO A 1230 -6.23 44.44 -15.38
N ARG A 1231 -5.62 43.78 -16.37
CA ARG A 1231 -5.13 44.44 -17.59
C ARG A 1231 -6.30 45.05 -18.38
N THR A 1232 -6.25 46.36 -18.59
CA THR A 1232 -7.18 47.08 -19.47
C THR A 1232 -6.60 47.20 -20.89
N THR A 1233 -7.47 47.53 -21.86
CA THR A 1233 -7.08 47.91 -23.22
C THR A 1233 -7.44 49.38 -23.47
N LEU A 1234 -6.68 50.04 -24.36
CA LEU A 1234 -6.98 51.40 -24.83
C LEU A 1234 -7.90 51.40 -26.07
N ALA A 1235 -8.33 50.24 -26.54
CA ALA A 1235 -9.33 50.12 -27.61
C ALA A 1235 -10.74 50.46 -27.08
N THR A 1236 -11.48 51.27 -27.85
CA THR A 1236 -12.82 51.80 -27.55
C THR A 1236 -13.76 51.58 -28.72
#